data_AF-A0A1W1CZN3-F1
#
_entry.id   AF-A0A1W1CZN3-F1
#
_cell.length_a   1.000
_cell.length_b   1.000
_cell.length_c   1.000
_cell.angle_alpha   90.00
_cell.angle_beta   90.00
_cell.angle_gamma   90.00
#
_symmetry.space_group_name_H-M   'P 1'
#
loop_
_entity.id
_entity.type
_entity.pdbx_description
1 polymer ?
#
loop_
_entity_poly.entity_id
_entity_poly.type
_entity_poly.pdbx_seq_one_letter_code
_entity_poly.pdbx_strand_id
1 'polypeptide(L)'
;MISTIVKSAVVASLLATVSFASSTYDKTPPFGLDKLEKVKVNGKEAYQPKADYSMFVNYELGMHCVGFDMSYCCVIPPYNSIQSQAIKVGKGKELPKLMTPKDNVKVFAYTKDNSFSEGNKMKYWSVAKDADGDGHLDSPGDNVANYVWTHLFIYKDLEGTMPKGATDKDRLRVGRDIPVKVDHGPSGAPMTGYMTYAGKDGGNIVFSDTLVPPVKNIKLVLTASHLWDSLGLPLTAFNDSRRIGSLRAVTEKDFQPFQYSTVELHTQEGKQMKQPDGKAVTYFGTNPVDIPNCYACHSRTGKAAQMARDEGLKQGDAEYAYWKTYPDTSEYMARLSEGSINILALHDSHHGTKFLEHYDSNAAVNRLGKVAFVNCTDCHGDNVSGNLLTPRVGASGYKAVKAKPLSEAIHGFHLAMVPMPDAAGRSQACQSCHPTHFQNPNMNDDTNPFRVTDRYGEARFAKGDIRKSGGGCYVRRDAHSNPNAKPPFFLNAYGKWQLENVAKKDEHGKDAGELRGLYCTNCHTKVAQALYKADDITHDSKQEGTTLRNKSLKEMVAAIAGGDMKKFASMADPKATGANDVLDYYLSHKSATLVKNVGKDGKLDLKPWNHKTGGDVPYAAASAGNDWWLSASEPHCADCHLAPFVEQETGGKYFPIDQPNKYSLYRYSKAHGSIACQTCHESTHGLYSSRYDGDEKSVDVTTHEQALQYSPDGKYAGPVTCSACHTVNKQGVPVQLEGTEYANDYWASVTLAHFMREGDQKLEVKALVKKYPYKNSTKIVKDGWK
;
A
#
# COMPACT_ATOMS: atom_id res chain seq x y z
N MET A 1 44.15 -9.54 62.54
CA MET A 1 44.71 -9.90 61.23
C MET A 1 43.57 -9.98 60.23
N ILE A 2 43.69 -9.19 59.16
CA ILE A 2 42.98 -9.23 57.86
C ILE A 2 41.46 -9.02 57.90
N SER A 3 41.08 -7.76 57.65
CA SER A 3 39.75 -7.32 57.16
C SER A 3 39.97 -6.72 55.77
N THR A 4 39.26 -7.23 54.76
CA THR A 4 39.26 -6.66 53.40
C THR A 4 37.85 -6.18 53.09
N ILE A 5 37.65 -4.85 53.12
CA ILE A 5 36.39 -4.18 52.79
C ILE A 5 36.55 -3.48 51.44
N VAL A 6 35.64 -3.82 50.54
CA VAL A 6 35.38 -3.22 49.23
C VAL A 6 34.86 -1.79 49.40
N LYS A 7 35.43 -0.83 48.66
CA LYS A 7 34.84 0.50 48.47
C LYS A 7 34.55 0.74 46.98
N SER A 8 33.30 1.10 46.72
CA SER A 8 32.71 1.49 45.45
C SER A 8 33.40 2.70 44.84
N ALA A 9 33.73 2.62 43.54
CA ALA A 9 34.12 3.77 42.73
C ALA A 9 32.92 4.22 41.88
N VAL A 10 32.42 5.42 42.16
CA VAL A 10 31.47 6.15 41.32
C VAL A 10 32.24 6.65 40.10
N VAL A 11 31.93 6.13 38.91
CA VAL A 11 32.42 6.66 37.63
C VAL A 11 31.41 7.70 37.15
N ALA A 12 31.77 8.98 37.30
CA ALA A 12 31.10 10.07 36.63
C ALA A 12 31.52 10.08 35.16
N SER A 13 30.62 9.66 34.27
CA SER A 13 30.81 9.73 32.82
C SER A 13 30.75 11.19 32.39
N LEU A 14 31.91 11.80 32.10
CA LEU A 14 31.98 13.07 31.38
C LEU A 14 31.33 12.91 30.01
N LEU A 15 30.25 13.67 29.78
CA LEU A 15 29.73 13.98 28.46
C LEU A 15 30.79 14.75 27.67
N ALA A 16 31.66 14.03 26.97
CA ALA A 16 32.45 14.61 25.90
C ALA A 16 31.49 14.92 24.75
N THR A 17 31.12 16.19 24.61
CA THR A 17 30.61 16.73 23.35
C THR A 17 31.71 16.58 22.31
N VAL A 18 31.70 15.46 21.59
CA VAL A 18 32.49 15.31 20.37
C VAL A 18 31.89 16.28 19.37
N SER A 19 32.55 17.42 19.20
CA SER A 19 32.33 18.31 18.07
C SER A 19 32.59 17.50 16.80
N PHE A 20 31.53 16.96 16.19
CA PHE A 20 31.63 16.29 14.90
C PHE A 20 32.09 17.34 13.89
N ALA A 21 33.37 17.27 13.52
CA ALA A 21 33.88 17.96 12.35
C ALA A 21 32.96 17.59 11.17
N SER A 22 32.44 18.62 10.49
CA SER A 22 31.63 18.54 9.29
C SER A 22 32.39 17.76 8.21
N SER A 23 32.23 16.44 8.15
CA SER A 23 32.58 15.67 6.97
C SER A 23 31.67 16.15 5.84
N THR A 24 32.21 16.83 4.85
CA THR A 24 31.47 17.23 3.65
C THR A 24 30.89 15.97 3.00
N TYR A 25 29.57 15.95 2.75
CA TYR A 25 28.92 14.83 2.07
C TYR A 25 29.34 14.76 0.59
N ASP A 26 29.20 13.58 -0.01
CA ASP A 26 29.46 13.39 -1.43
C ASP A 26 28.35 14.05 -2.26
N LYS A 27 28.72 15.07 -3.04
CA LYS A 27 27.79 15.82 -3.89
C LYS A 27 27.45 15.10 -5.19
N THR A 28 28.14 14.01 -5.50
CA THR A 28 27.97 13.27 -6.76
C THR A 28 26.74 12.36 -6.72
N PRO A 29 26.09 12.14 -7.86
CA PRO A 29 24.99 11.20 -7.95
C PRO A 29 25.48 9.75 -7.84
N PRO A 30 24.66 8.81 -7.35
CA PRO A 30 25.01 7.40 -7.18
C PRO A 30 24.97 6.60 -8.50
N PHE A 31 25.04 7.25 -9.66
CA PHE A 31 24.86 6.64 -10.98
C PHE A 31 25.73 7.31 -12.05
N GLY A 32 26.00 6.56 -13.13
CA GLY A 32 26.67 7.06 -14.32
C GLY A 32 25.72 7.77 -15.29
N LEU A 33 26.31 8.50 -16.25
CA LEU A 33 25.60 9.15 -17.36
C LEU A 33 26.10 8.64 -18.73
N ASP A 34 26.86 7.54 -18.74
CA ASP A 34 27.61 7.02 -19.88
C ASP A 34 26.73 6.52 -21.03
N LYS A 35 25.48 6.14 -20.76
CA LYS A 35 24.50 5.74 -21.79
C LYS A 35 23.59 6.88 -22.26
N LEU A 36 23.82 8.11 -21.80
CA LEU A 36 23.09 9.28 -22.27
C LEU A 36 23.85 9.96 -23.40
N GLU A 37 23.10 10.56 -24.33
CA GLU A 37 23.68 11.34 -25.42
C GLU A 37 24.35 12.60 -24.85
N LYS A 38 25.64 12.78 -25.15
CA LYS A 38 26.37 13.99 -24.79
C LYS A 38 26.02 15.13 -25.75
N VAL A 39 25.63 16.26 -25.20
CA VAL A 39 25.25 17.47 -25.93
C VAL A 39 25.98 18.69 -25.38
N LYS A 40 25.95 19.81 -26.11
CA LYS A 40 26.43 21.11 -25.61
C LYS A 40 25.25 22.05 -25.37
N VAL A 41 25.07 22.49 -24.13
CA VAL A 41 24.09 23.53 -23.77
C VAL A 41 24.86 24.74 -23.27
N ASN A 42 24.71 25.89 -23.94
CA ASN A 42 25.49 27.11 -23.64
C ASN A 42 27.02 26.89 -23.63
N GLY A 43 27.52 26.04 -24.54
CA GLY A 43 28.95 25.71 -24.62
C GLY A 43 29.48 24.78 -23.52
N LYS A 44 28.65 24.37 -22.56
CA LYS A 44 28.99 23.37 -21.54
C LYS A 44 28.50 21.99 -21.92
N GLU A 45 29.26 20.96 -21.55
CA GLU A 45 28.85 19.56 -21.72
C GLU A 45 27.64 19.25 -20.82
N ALA A 46 26.66 18.59 -21.41
CA ALA A 46 25.46 18.10 -20.76
C ALA A 46 25.03 16.76 -21.37
N TYR A 47 24.05 16.12 -20.75
CA TYR A 47 23.57 14.78 -21.07
C TYR A 47 22.07 14.82 -21.28
N GLN A 48 21.65 14.38 -22.45
CA GLN A 48 20.27 14.40 -22.89
C GLN A 48 19.55 13.12 -22.41
N PRO A 49 18.34 13.24 -21.83
CA PRO A 49 17.44 12.12 -21.62
C PRO A 49 17.27 11.24 -22.86
N LYS A 50 17.06 9.94 -22.63
CA LYS A 50 16.93 8.92 -23.69
C LYS A 50 15.67 9.07 -24.54
N ALA A 51 14.61 9.64 -23.97
CA ALA A 51 13.27 9.67 -24.55
C ALA A 51 12.77 11.10 -24.84
N ASP A 52 11.78 11.23 -25.70
CA ASP A 52 11.00 12.48 -25.86
C ASP A 52 9.81 12.53 -24.91
N TYR A 53 9.32 11.37 -24.51
CA TYR A 53 8.24 11.20 -23.54
C TYR A 53 8.61 10.10 -22.55
N SER A 54 8.43 10.36 -21.27
CA SER A 54 8.58 9.37 -20.20
C SER A 54 7.22 9.15 -19.56
N MET A 55 6.81 7.89 -19.37
CA MET A 55 5.60 7.55 -18.63
C MET A 55 5.99 6.78 -17.37
N PHE A 56 5.43 7.20 -16.25
CA PHE A 56 5.67 6.59 -14.95
C PHE A 56 4.45 5.78 -14.58
N VAL A 57 4.62 4.47 -14.44
CA VAL A 57 3.51 3.56 -14.14
C VAL A 57 3.58 3.20 -12.68
N ASN A 58 2.50 3.53 -11.98
CA ASN A 58 2.32 3.22 -10.59
C ASN A 58 1.15 2.27 -10.47
N TYR A 59 1.07 1.58 -9.35
CA TYR A 59 -0.07 0.78 -9.01
C TYR A 59 -0.50 1.10 -7.58
N GLU A 60 -1.76 0.84 -7.32
CA GLU A 60 -2.28 0.77 -5.96
C GLU A 60 -2.40 -0.71 -5.60
N LEU A 61 -2.06 -1.05 -4.36
CA LEU A 61 -2.22 -2.40 -3.82
C LEU A 61 -3.40 -2.41 -2.85
N GLY A 62 -4.56 -2.79 -3.34
CA GLY A 62 -5.76 -2.94 -2.51
C GLY A 62 -5.97 -4.38 -2.09
N MET A 63 -5.06 -4.97 -1.29
CA MET A 63 -5.31 -6.30 -0.71
C MET A 63 -6.47 -6.25 0.29
N HIS A 64 -7.66 -6.68 -0.13
CA HIS A 64 -8.80 -6.83 0.76
C HIS A 64 -9.53 -8.17 0.54
N CYS A 65 -9.79 -8.88 1.63
CA CYS A 65 -10.57 -10.12 1.63
C CYS A 65 -12.07 -9.77 1.70
N VAL A 66 -12.76 -9.76 0.56
CA VAL A 66 -14.22 -9.55 0.54
C VAL A 66 -15.02 -10.82 0.86
N GLY A 67 -14.40 -12.00 0.95
CA GLY A 67 -15.11 -13.24 1.31
C GLY A 67 -14.22 -14.48 1.33
N PHE A 68 -14.81 -15.63 1.69
CA PHE A 68 -14.07 -16.88 1.93
C PHE A 68 -14.02 -17.86 0.77
N ASP A 69 -14.80 -17.71 -0.29
CA ASP A 69 -14.60 -18.57 -1.46
C ASP A 69 -13.31 -18.13 -2.18
N MET A 70 -12.23 -18.83 -1.84
CA MET A 70 -10.88 -18.49 -2.29
C MET A 70 -10.66 -18.71 -3.78
N SER A 71 -11.57 -19.43 -4.46
CA SER A 71 -11.56 -19.54 -5.93
C SER A 71 -11.93 -18.21 -6.60
N TYR A 72 -12.53 -17.29 -5.82
CA TYR A 72 -12.96 -15.94 -6.20
C TYR A 72 -12.25 -14.86 -5.38
N CYS A 73 -11.47 -15.24 -4.38
CA CYS A 73 -10.62 -14.34 -3.60
C CYS A 73 -9.35 -14.02 -4.42
N CYS A 74 -9.53 -13.27 -5.50
CA CYS A 74 -8.45 -12.37 -5.88
C CYS A 74 -8.45 -11.21 -4.90
N VAL A 75 -7.31 -10.54 -4.80
CA VAL A 75 -7.18 -9.19 -4.25
C VAL A 75 -8.11 -8.28 -5.06
N ILE A 76 -9.39 -8.28 -4.71
CA ILE A 76 -10.48 -7.69 -5.49
C ILE A 76 -10.68 -6.25 -5.02
N PRO A 77 -11.16 -5.36 -5.90
CA PRO A 77 -11.08 -3.91 -5.78
C PRO A 77 -11.61 -3.35 -4.44
N PRO A 78 -11.29 -2.09 -4.10
CA PRO A 78 -11.23 -0.97 -5.03
C PRO A 78 -9.87 -0.67 -5.66
N TYR A 79 -8.77 -1.33 -5.28
CA TYR A 79 -7.45 -0.73 -5.56
C TYR A 79 -6.42 -1.65 -6.18
N ASN A 80 -6.75 -2.49 -7.16
CA ASN A 80 -5.74 -2.84 -8.18
C ASN A 80 -5.87 -1.82 -9.31
N SER A 81 -5.28 -0.64 -9.12
CA SER A 81 -5.35 0.44 -10.09
C SER A 81 -4.06 0.49 -10.90
N ILE A 82 -4.15 0.79 -12.19
CA ILE A 82 -2.99 1.27 -12.94
C ILE A 82 -3.08 2.79 -12.92
N GLN A 83 -2.05 3.44 -12.39
CA GLN A 83 -1.93 4.90 -12.37
C GLN A 83 -0.74 5.33 -13.20
N SER A 84 -0.82 6.50 -13.84
CA SER A 84 0.31 7.01 -14.59
C SER A 84 0.40 8.53 -14.64
N GLN A 85 1.65 9.02 -14.70
CA GLN A 85 1.97 10.37 -15.16
C GLN A 85 2.80 10.28 -16.43
N ALA A 86 2.34 10.92 -17.50
CA ALA A 86 3.10 11.09 -18.73
C ALA A 86 3.79 12.46 -18.73
N ILE A 87 5.07 12.49 -19.09
CA ILE A 87 5.88 13.70 -19.11
C ILE A 87 6.48 13.84 -20.51
N LYS A 88 6.25 14.98 -21.17
CA LYS A 88 7.09 15.41 -22.28
C LYS A 88 8.42 15.86 -21.70
N VAL A 89 9.48 15.19 -22.11
CA VAL A 89 10.83 15.39 -21.60
C VAL A 89 11.36 16.76 -22.05
N GLY A 90 12.04 17.44 -21.14
CA GLY A 90 12.72 18.71 -21.44
C GLY A 90 14.08 18.47 -22.06
N LYS A 91 14.24 18.82 -23.35
CA LYS A 91 15.52 18.73 -24.07
C LYS A 91 16.26 20.07 -24.11
N GLY A 92 17.58 20.00 -24.03
CA GLY A 92 18.42 21.20 -23.94
C GLY A 92 18.02 22.09 -22.78
N LYS A 93 17.48 23.28 -23.07
CA LYS A 93 17.03 24.25 -22.05
C LYS A 93 15.55 24.12 -21.69
N GLU A 94 14.78 23.38 -22.48
CA GLU A 94 13.34 23.26 -22.29
C GLU A 94 13.03 22.56 -20.96
N LEU A 95 11.99 23.02 -20.27
CA LEU A 95 11.49 22.37 -19.07
C LEU A 95 10.59 21.18 -19.45
N PRO A 96 10.62 20.09 -18.66
CA PRO A 96 9.68 19.01 -18.84
C PRO A 96 8.26 19.48 -18.57
N LYS A 97 7.29 18.83 -19.22
CA LYS A 97 5.87 19.17 -19.09
C LYS A 97 5.06 17.93 -18.77
N LEU A 98 4.31 17.99 -17.67
CA LEU A 98 3.30 16.99 -17.36
C LEU A 98 2.19 17.04 -18.42
N MET A 99 1.91 15.90 -19.04
CA MET A 99 0.98 15.75 -20.14
C MET A 99 -0.43 15.49 -19.63
N THR A 100 -1.39 16.19 -20.24
CA THR A 100 -2.81 16.20 -19.86
C THR A 100 -3.70 16.08 -21.10
N PRO A 101 -5.01 15.83 -20.96
CA PRO A 101 -5.92 15.86 -22.11
C PRO A 101 -5.88 17.17 -22.91
N LYS A 102 -5.52 18.30 -22.28
CA LYS A 102 -5.38 19.61 -22.96
C LYS A 102 -4.24 19.65 -23.96
N ASP A 103 -3.35 18.66 -23.92
CA ASP A 103 -2.24 18.49 -24.84
C ASP A 103 -2.58 17.57 -26.02
N ASN A 104 -3.86 17.26 -26.22
CA ASN A 104 -4.38 16.36 -27.26
C ASN A 104 -3.80 14.94 -27.19
N VAL A 105 -3.64 14.44 -25.97
CA VAL A 105 -3.18 13.07 -25.69
C VAL A 105 -4.14 12.33 -24.78
N LYS A 106 -4.08 11.00 -24.86
CA LYS A 106 -4.72 10.07 -23.93
C LYS A 106 -3.80 8.89 -23.65
N VAL A 107 -4.01 8.22 -22.53
CA VAL A 107 -3.21 7.07 -22.13
C VAL A 107 -4.02 5.80 -22.29
N PHE A 108 -3.44 4.80 -22.97
CA PHE A 108 -3.98 3.46 -23.10
C PHE A 108 -3.25 2.53 -22.12
N ALA A 109 -3.95 1.66 -21.41
CA ALA A 109 -3.38 0.74 -20.44
C ALA A 109 -3.85 -0.69 -20.69
N TYR A 110 -2.98 -1.66 -20.38
CA TYR A 110 -3.29 -3.09 -20.38
C TYR A 110 -2.31 -3.84 -19.47
N THR A 111 -2.68 -5.03 -19.01
CA THR A 111 -1.77 -5.93 -18.30
C THR A 111 -1.31 -7.02 -19.25
N LYS A 112 0.01 -7.20 -19.39
CA LYS A 112 0.59 -8.20 -20.29
C LYS A 112 0.15 -9.60 -19.88
N ASP A 113 -0.37 -10.36 -20.84
CA ASP A 113 -0.78 -11.75 -20.62
C ASP A 113 -1.84 -11.88 -19.51
N ASN A 114 -2.68 -10.87 -19.30
CA ASN A 114 -3.76 -10.87 -18.31
C ASN A 114 -4.93 -9.99 -18.77
N SER A 115 -5.58 -10.38 -19.85
CA SER A 115 -6.61 -9.59 -20.54
C SER A 115 -8.03 -9.82 -20.03
N PHE A 116 -8.25 -10.90 -19.29
CA PHE A 116 -9.53 -11.27 -18.69
C PHE A 116 -9.30 -11.92 -17.33
N SER A 117 -10.35 -11.95 -16.50
CA SER A 117 -10.31 -12.52 -15.15
C SER A 117 -11.46 -13.49 -14.90
N GLU A 118 -12.67 -13.17 -15.36
CA GLU A 118 -13.81 -14.08 -15.23
C GLU A 118 -13.61 -15.37 -16.05
N GLY A 119 -13.96 -16.51 -15.46
CA GLY A 119 -13.98 -17.80 -16.16
C GLY A 119 -13.11 -18.84 -15.48
N ASN A 120 -11.90 -19.06 -16.01
CA ASN A 120 -10.99 -20.12 -15.56
C ASN A 120 -9.81 -19.62 -14.70
N LYS A 121 -9.80 -18.32 -14.38
CA LYS A 121 -8.87 -17.67 -13.45
C LYS A 121 -9.52 -17.27 -12.14
N MET A 122 -10.77 -16.80 -12.22
CA MET A 122 -11.61 -16.36 -11.12
C MET A 122 -13.08 -16.56 -11.51
N LYS A 123 -13.99 -16.59 -10.54
CA LYS A 123 -15.39 -16.23 -10.75
C LYS A 123 -15.75 -15.08 -9.82
N TYR A 124 -16.54 -14.15 -10.32
CA TYR A 124 -16.95 -12.99 -9.55
C TYR A 124 -18.29 -12.50 -10.09
N TRP A 125 -18.43 -12.43 -11.41
CA TRP A 125 -19.68 -12.09 -12.07
C TRP A 125 -20.62 -13.29 -12.23
N SER A 126 -20.12 -14.52 -12.27
CA SER A 126 -20.99 -15.71 -12.35
C SER A 126 -21.46 -16.24 -11.00
N VAL A 127 -21.06 -15.62 -9.88
CA VAL A 127 -21.40 -16.09 -8.53
C VAL A 127 -22.64 -15.34 -8.08
N ALA A 128 -23.78 -16.04 -7.98
CA ALA A 128 -25.05 -15.44 -7.62
C ALA A 128 -25.01 -14.82 -6.20
N LYS A 129 -25.54 -13.61 -6.08
CA LYS A 129 -25.72 -12.90 -4.81
C LYS A 129 -26.77 -11.80 -5.01
N ASP A 130 -27.77 -11.78 -4.13
CA ASP A 130 -28.88 -10.81 -4.11
C ASP A 130 -28.32 -9.39 -3.99
N ALA A 131 -28.23 -8.69 -5.12
CA ALA A 131 -27.60 -7.37 -5.22
C ALA A 131 -28.62 -6.23 -5.13
N ASP A 132 -29.89 -6.49 -5.44
CA ASP A 132 -30.98 -5.51 -5.36
C ASP A 132 -31.74 -5.54 -4.03
N GLY A 133 -31.56 -6.60 -3.23
CA GLY A 133 -32.12 -6.78 -1.90
C GLY A 133 -33.55 -7.31 -1.88
N ASP A 134 -34.01 -7.97 -2.95
CA ASP A 134 -35.36 -8.52 -3.07
C ASP A 134 -35.53 -9.91 -2.43
N GLY A 135 -34.42 -10.53 -1.99
CA GLY A 135 -34.38 -11.86 -1.37
C GLY A 135 -34.28 -13.02 -2.35
N HIS A 136 -34.17 -12.74 -3.64
CA HIS A 136 -33.96 -13.69 -4.72
C HIS A 136 -32.52 -13.65 -5.25
N LEU A 137 -32.15 -14.60 -6.10
CA LEU A 137 -30.79 -14.74 -6.64
C LEU A 137 -30.78 -14.85 -8.18
N ASP A 138 -31.93 -14.62 -8.81
CA ASP A 138 -32.19 -14.79 -10.24
C ASP A 138 -32.51 -13.46 -10.95
N SER A 139 -32.46 -12.33 -10.23
CA SER A 139 -32.65 -11.01 -10.83
C SER A 139 -31.46 -10.68 -11.76
N PRO A 140 -31.70 -10.01 -12.90
CA PRO A 140 -30.62 -9.56 -13.77
C PRO A 140 -29.64 -8.65 -13.03
N GLY A 141 -28.43 -9.13 -12.81
CA GLY A 141 -27.40 -8.41 -12.04
C GLY A 141 -27.15 -8.97 -10.65
N ASP A 142 -27.85 -10.01 -10.21
CA ASP A 142 -27.56 -10.71 -8.96
C ASP A 142 -26.26 -11.50 -9.04
N ASN A 143 -25.18 -10.84 -8.68
CA ASN A 143 -23.88 -11.46 -8.56
C ASN A 143 -22.98 -10.73 -7.56
N VAL A 144 -21.92 -11.40 -7.11
CA VAL A 144 -20.96 -10.86 -6.15
C VAL A 144 -20.33 -9.55 -6.66
N ALA A 145 -20.06 -9.45 -7.96
CA ALA A 145 -19.47 -8.25 -8.55
C ALA A 145 -20.35 -7.01 -8.41
N ASN A 146 -21.67 -7.16 -8.46
CA ASN A 146 -22.59 -6.06 -8.21
C ASN A 146 -22.84 -5.86 -6.71
N TYR A 147 -23.01 -6.94 -5.95
CA TYR A 147 -23.36 -6.89 -4.53
C TYR A 147 -22.37 -6.08 -3.67
N VAL A 148 -21.06 -6.32 -3.84
CA VAL A 148 -20.02 -5.76 -2.96
C VAL A 148 -20.01 -4.22 -2.97
N TRP A 149 -20.43 -3.59 -4.07
CA TRP A 149 -20.31 -2.13 -4.30
C TRP A 149 -21.57 -1.32 -4.02
N THR A 150 -22.66 -1.97 -3.64
CA THR A 150 -23.99 -1.34 -3.45
C THR A 150 -24.03 -0.18 -2.45
N HIS A 151 -23.04 -0.08 -1.56
CA HIS A 151 -22.89 1.04 -0.62
C HIS A 151 -22.36 2.31 -1.27
N LEU A 152 -21.67 2.23 -2.41
CA LEU A 152 -21.15 3.37 -3.17
C LEU A 152 -22.18 3.89 -4.18
N PHE A 153 -22.21 5.21 -4.37
CA PHE A 153 -23.09 5.84 -5.35
C PHE A 153 -22.51 7.13 -5.94
N ILE A 154 -23.04 7.52 -7.09
CA ILE A 154 -22.84 8.84 -7.70
C ILE A 154 -24.19 9.52 -7.92
N TYR A 155 -24.18 10.81 -8.26
CA TYR A 155 -25.38 11.53 -8.68
C TYR A 155 -25.45 11.76 -10.19
N LYS A 156 -24.29 11.88 -10.85
CA LYS A 156 -24.24 12.17 -12.29
C LYS A 156 -23.01 11.58 -12.96
N ASP A 157 -21.83 11.83 -12.41
CA ASP A 157 -20.54 11.47 -13.02
C ASP A 157 -19.47 11.21 -11.95
N LEU A 158 -18.36 10.62 -12.38
CA LEU A 158 -17.17 10.33 -11.56
C LEU A 158 -16.29 11.57 -11.32
N GLU A 159 -16.69 12.75 -11.80
CA GLU A 159 -16.15 14.05 -11.39
C GLU A 159 -16.75 14.51 -10.03
N GLY A 160 -17.75 13.78 -9.52
CA GLY A 160 -18.40 14.06 -8.25
C GLY A 160 -19.49 15.12 -8.34
N THR A 161 -20.07 15.33 -9.54
CA THR A 161 -21.13 16.31 -9.72
C THR A 161 -22.40 15.90 -8.99
N MET A 162 -22.83 16.73 -8.04
CA MET A 162 -24.14 16.63 -7.38
C MET A 162 -25.06 17.74 -7.90
N PRO A 163 -26.10 17.43 -8.71
CA PRO A 163 -27.04 18.42 -9.22
C PRO A 163 -27.71 19.21 -8.10
N LYS A 164 -28.03 20.48 -8.36
CA LYS A 164 -28.70 21.34 -7.38
C LYS A 164 -30.08 20.76 -7.04
N GLY A 165 -30.33 20.52 -5.76
CA GLY A 165 -31.59 19.96 -5.26
C GLY A 165 -31.68 18.43 -5.36
N ALA A 166 -30.60 17.74 -5.73
CA ALA A 166 -30.56 16.28 -5.73
C ALA A 166 -30.91 15.70 -4.35
N THR A 167 -31.63 14.60 -4.36
CA THR A 167 -32.12 13.86 -3.21
C THR A 167 -31.65 12.42 -3.24
N ASP A 168 -31.93 11.64 -2.19
CA ASP A 168 -31.55 10.23 -2.13
C ASP A 168 -32.13 9.39 -3.29
N LYS A 169 -33.20 9.84 -3.95
CA LYS A 169 -33.81 9.17 -5.12
C LYS A 169 -33.02 9.34 -6.40
N ASP A 170 -32.18 10.38 -6.47
CA ASP A 170 -31.36 10.70 -7.65
C ASP A 170 -30.01 9.99 -7.63
N ARG A 171 -29.74 9.19 -6.58
CA ARG A 171 -28.51 8.42 -6.44
C ARG A 171 -28.50 7.25 -7.42
N LEU A 172 -27.38 7.12 -8.12
CA LEU A 172 -27.06 5.97 -8.95
C LEU A 172 -26.06 5.09 -8.18
N ARG A 173 -26.54 3.99 -7.60
CA ARG A 173 -25.70 3.04 -6.84
C ARG A 173 -24.91 2.14 -7.76
N VAL A 174 -23.62 1.98 -7.46
CA VAL A 174 -22.76 1.02 -8.17
C VAL A 174 -23.23 -0.40 -7.86
N GLY A 175 -23.27 -1.26 -8.87
CA GLY A 175 -23.76 -2.63 -8.78
C GLY A 175 -25.27 -2.77 -8.93
N ARG A 176 -26.06 -1.75 -8.53
CA ARG A 176 -27.53 -1.78 -8.62
C ARG A 176 -28.07 -0.96 -9.79
N ASP A 177 -27.87 0.35 -9.75
CA ASP A 177 -28.31 1.27 -10.81
C ASP A 177 -27.27 1.34 -11.95
N ILE A 178 -26.01 1.06 -11.63
CA ILE A 178 -24.88 1.00 -12.58
C ILE A 178 -24.22 -0.38 -12.44
N PRO A 179 -24.57 -1.35 -13.31
CA PRO A 179 -23.98 -2.69 -13.24
C PRO A 179 -22.47 -2.67 -13.49
N VAL A 180 -21.72 -3.44 -12.70
CA VAL A 180 -20.30 -3.70 -12.91
C VAL A 180 -20.16 -4.70 -14.06
N LYS A 181 -19.60 -4.24 -15.17
CA LYS A 181 -19.39 -5.09 -16.35
C LYS A 181 -18.35 -6.17 -16.09
N VAL A 182 -18.50 -7.31 -16.74
CA VAL A 182 -17.51 -8.40 -16.70
C VAL A 182 -16.14 -7.88 -17.09
N ASP A 183 -15.10 -8.22 -16.34
CA ASP A 183 -13.72 -7.76 -16.54
C ASP A 183 -13.56 -6.23 -16.52
N HIS A 184 -14.39 -5.53 -15.73
CA HIS A 184 -14.25 -4.10 -15.46
C HIS A 184 -14.23 -3.83 -13.96
N GLY A 185 -13.56 -2.75 -13.56
CA GLY A 185 -13.63 -2.22 -12.21
C GLY A 185 -14.98 -1.55 -11.90
N PRO A 186 -15.27 -1.25 -10.62
CA PRO A 186 -16.53 -0.62 -10.20
C PRO A 186 -16.74 0.80 -10.76
N SER A 187 -15.66 1.45 -11.23
CA SER A 187 -15.68 2.72 -11.95
C SER A 187 -16.07 2.58 -13.44
N GLY A 188 -16.16 1.34 -13.94
CA GLY A 188 -16.30 1.05 -15.37
C GLY A 188 -14.99 1.01 -16.14
N ALA A 189 -13.83 1.06 -15.48
CA ALA A 189 -12.52 0.92 -16.13
C ALA A 189 -12.34 -0.53 -16.67
N PRO A 190 -12.03 -0.73 -17.95
CA PRO A 190 -11.77 -2.06 -18.51
C PRO A 190 -10.35 -2.55 -18.15
N MET A 191 -10.16 -3.87 -18.11
CA MET A 191 -8.83 -4.52 -18.01
C MET A 191 -7.84 -4.06 -19.10
N THR A 192 -8.35 -3.63 -20.26
CA THR A 192 -7.56 -3.06 -21.36
C THR A 192 -8.35 -1.92 -22.00
N GLY A 193 -7.78 -0.72 -22.03
CA GLY A 193 -8.47 0.44 -22.57
C GLY A 193 -7.84 1.79 -22.21
N TYR A 194 -8.55 2.86 -22.55
CA TYR A 194 -8.11 4.22 -22.23
C TYR A 194 -8.38 4.56 -20.77
N MET A 195 -7.38 5.17 -20.13
CA MET A 195 -7.42 5.63 -18.74
C MET A 195 -8.19 6.94 -18.61
N THR A 196 -8.75 7.20 -17.42
CA THR A 196 -9.40 8.47 -17.08
C THR A 196 -8.40 9.44 -16.47
N TYR A 197 -8.44 10.73 -16.83
CA TYR A 197 -7.57 11.74 -16.24
C TYR A 197 -8.23 12.41 -15.02
N ALA A 198 -7.60 12.32 -13.86
CA ALA A 198 -7.95 13.05 -12.66
C ALA A 198 -7.42 14.49 -12.72
N GLY A 199 -8.33 15.46 -12.66
CA GLY A 199 -7.99 16.89 -12.69
C GLY A 199 -7.39 17.40 -11.37
N LYS A 200 -7.43 18.72 -11.15
CA LYS A 200 -6.87 19.38 -9.94
C LYS A 200 -7.53 18.94 -8.63
N ASP A 201 -8.78 18.50 -8.68
CA ASP A 201 -9.60 18.15 -7.51
C ASP A 201 -9.61 16.63 -7.23
N GLY A 202 -8.79 15.86 -7.97
CA GLY A 202 -8.84 14.40 -7.96
C GLY A 202 -9.80 13.85 -9.00
N GLY A 203 -10.03 12.53 -8.97
CA GLY A 203 -10.91 11.81 -9.87
C GLY A 203 -11.52 10.57 -9.22
N ASN A 204 -12.39 9.88 -9.97
CA ASN A 204 -13.15 8.73 -9.51
C ASN A 204 -13.85 9.00 -8.18
N ILE A 205 -14.61 10.09 -8.16
CA ILE A 205 -15.27 10.58 -6.96
C ILE A 205 -16.60 9.84 -6.80
N VAL A 206 -16.73 9.13 -5.69
CA VAL A 206 -17.95 8.44 -5.28
C VAL A 206 -18.43 8.96 -3.93
N PHE A 207 -19.67 8.63 -3.58
CA PHE A 207 -20.26 8.97 -2.31
C PHE A 207 -20.63 7.70 -1.53
N SER A 208 -20.55 7.79 -0.21
CA SER A 208 -21.02 6.76 0.73
C SER A 208 -21.79 7.43 1.87
N ASP A 209 -22.64 6.66 2.53
CA ASP A 209 -23.31 7.09 3.78
C ASP A 209 -22.47 6.64 5.00
N THR A 210 -22.81 7.13 6.19
CA THR A 210 -22.05 6.87 7.43
C THR A 210 -22.95 6.31 8.53
N LEU A 211 -22.36 5.72 9.57
CA LEU A 211 -23.08 5.28 10.76
C LEU A 211 -23.79 6.42 11.52
N VAL A 212 -23.54 7.68 11.17
CA VAL A 212 -24.22 8.85 11.72
C VAL A 212 -25.33 9.25 10.75
N PRO A 213 -26.61 8.87 10.98
CA PRO A 213 -27.66 8.97 9.96
C PRO A 213 -27.91 10.38 9.38
N PRO A 214 -27.73 11.48 10.14
CA PRO A 214 -27.82 12.83 9.56
C PRO A 214 -26.66 13.20 8.62
N VAL A 215 -25.53 12.48 8.67
CA VAL A 215 -24.36 12.70 7.82
C VAL A 215 -24.43 11.75 6.64
N LYS A 216 -24.94 12.27 5.52
CA LYS A 216 -25.07 11.58 4.24
C LYS A 216 -24.10 12.14 3.20
N ASN A 217 -23.93 11.42 2.10
CA ASN A 217 -23.15 11.88 0.93
C ASN A 217 -21.71 12.24 1.29
N ILE A 218 -21.02 11.38 2.05
CA ILE A 218 -19.58 11.54 2.25
C ILE A 218 -18.89 11.30 0.93
N LYS A 219 -18.20 12.35 0.46
CA LYS A 219 -17.40 12.34 -0.76
C LYS A 219 -16.12 11.55 -0.51
N LEU A 220 -15.87 10.53 -1.32
CA LEU A 220 -14.64 9.74 -1.33
C LEU A 220 -13.91 10.02 -2.66
N VAL A 221 -12.70 10.57 -2.57
CA VAL A 221 -11.85 10.86 -3.74
C VAL A 221 -10.86 9.72 -3.89
N LEU A 222 -11.09 8.82 -4.85
CA LEU A 222 -10.31 7.60 -4.97
C LEU A 222 -9.01 7.79 -5.75
N THR A 223 -8.95 8.77 -6.65
CA THR A 223 -7.74 9.07 -7.44
C THR A 223 -7.19 10.45 -7.09
N ALA A 224 -5.89 10.51 -6.79
CA ALA A 224 -5.21 11.78 -6.55
C ALA A 224 -5.24 12.66 -7.80
N SER A 225 -5.15 13.98 -7.62
CA SER A 225 -5.15 14.93 -8.72
C SER A 225 -4.01 14.71 -9.74
N HIS A 226 -4.16 15.20 -10.96
CA HIS A 226 -3.12 15.21 -12.01
C HIS A 226 -2.53 13.83 -12.37
N LEU A 227 -3.35 12.77 -12.34
CA LEU A 227 -2.99 11.40 -12.67
C LEU A 227 -3.90 10.83 -13.76
N TRP A 228 -3.38 9.94 -14.60
CA TRP A 228 -4.18 9.02 -15.40
C TRP A 228 -4.44 7.77 -14.57
N ASP A 229 -5.67 7.23 -14.61
CA ASP A 229 -6.06 6.13 -13.76
C ASP A 229 -7.02 5.14 -14.45
N SER A 230 -6.76 3.86 -14.23
CA SER A 230 -7.65 2.74 -14.46
C SER A 230 -7.97 2.13 -13.10
N LEU A 231 -8.99 2.67 -12.44
CA LEU A 231 -9.31 2.37 -11.04
C LEU A 231 -9.92 0.97 -10.88
N GLY A 232 -9.35 0.20 -9.95
CA GLY A 232 -10.00 -1.00 -9.40
C GLY A 232 -10.18 -2.13 -10.41
N LEU A 233 -9.14 -2.41 -11.21
CA LEU A 233 -9.16 -3.50 -12.17
C LEU A 233 -9.25 -4.86 -11.46
N PRO A 234 -10.06 -5.80 -11.97
CA PRO A 234 -10.26 -7.11 -11.36
C PRO A 234 -9.10 -8.09 -11.68
N LEU A 235 -7.84 -7.65 -11.55
CA LEU A 235 -6.66 -8.45 -11.92
C LEU A 235 -6.55 -9.75 -11.11
N THR A 236 -6.04 -10.80 -11.76
CA THR A 236 -5.70 -12.09 -11.11
C THR A 236 -4.19 -12.33 -11.13
N ALA A 237 -3.70 -13.21 -10.26
CA ALA A 237 -2.30 -13.67 -10.26
C ALA A 237 -1.98 -14.64 -11.41
N PHE A 238 -2.84 -14.74 -12.43
CA PHE A 238 -2.75 -15.78 -13.44
C PHE A 238 -2.68 -15.22 -14.85
N ASN A 239 -1.73 -15.76 -15.61
CA ASN A 239 -1.53 -15.39 -17.00
C ASN A 239 -2.53 -16.08 -17.94
N ASP A 240 -2.98 -15.38 -18.98
CA ASP A 240 -3.85 -15.89 -20.06
C ASP A 240 -3.22 -17.14 -20.69
N SER A 241 -1.92 -17.07 -20.99
CA SER A 241 -1.16 -18.13 -21.67
C SER A 241 -1.03 -19.43 -20.87
N ARG A 242 -1.12 -19.36 -19.54
CA ARG A 242 -1.02 -20.54 -18.66
C ARG A 242 -2.39 -21.09 -18.28
N ARG A 243 -3.39 -20.23 -18.19
CA ARG A 243 -4.74 -20.63 -17.75
C ARG A 243 -5.57 -21.07 -18.95
N ILE A 244 -5.35 -22.32 -19.34
CA ILE A 244 -6.14 -23.03 -20.37
C ILE A 244 -7.06 -24.12 -19.79
N GLY A 245 -6.77 -24.60 -18.57
CA GLY A 245 -7.55 -25.64 -17.88
C GLY A 245 -8.73 -25.08 -17.07
N SER A 246 -9.46 -25.97 -16.40
CA SER A 246 -10.49 -25.56 -15.43
C SER A 246 -9.87 -24.87 -14.20
N LEU A 247 -10.66 -24.10 -13.46
CA LEU A 247 -10.22 -23.50 -12.20
C LEU A 247 -9.77 -24.56 -11.18
N ARG A 248 -10.34 -25.78 -11.22
CA ARG A 248 -9.96 -26.90 -10.33
C ARG A 248 -8.53 -27.39 -10.56
N ALA A 249 -7.97 -27.14 -11.73
CA ALA A 249 -6.63 -27.58 -12.10
C ALA A 249 -5.51 -26.60 -11.66
N VAL A 250 -5.83 -25.47 -11.02
CA VAL A 250 -4.82 -24.49 -10.55
C VAL A 250 -3.85 -25.13 -9.57
N THR A 251 -2.55 -24.91 -9.75
CA THR A 251 -1.48 -25.29 -8.83
C THR A 251 -0.69 -24.05 -8.38
N GLU A 252 0.11 -24.17 -7.32
CA GLU A 252 0.99 -23.07 -6.87
C GLU A 252 1.97 -22.58 -7.97
N LYS A 253 2.30 -23.44 -8.95
CA LYS A 253 3.17 -23.08 -10.07
C LYS A 253 2.48 -22.22 -11.13
N ASP A 254 1.15 -22.14 -11.12
CA ASP A 254 0.41 -21.29 -12.05
C ASP A 254 0.49 -19.81 -11.68
N PHE A 255 0.81 -19.49 -10.42
CA PHE A 255 0.90 -18.12 -9.94
C PHE A 255 2.02 -17.34 -10.62
N GLN A 256 1.65 -16.14 -11.09
CA GLN A 256 2.52 -15.09 -11.58
C GLN A 256 2.17 -13.84 -10.79
N PRO A 257 2.71 -13.69 -9.57
CA PRO A 257 2.23 -12.66 -8.68
C PRO A 257 2.65 -11.25 -9.09
N PHE A 258 3.71 -11.06 -9.88
CA PHE A 258 4.14 -9.74 -10.32
C PHE A 258 3.79 -9.52 -11.79
N GLN A 259 2.69 -8.78 -12.00
CA GLN A 259 2.09 -8.54 -13.30
C GLN A 259 2.70 -7.30 -13.97
N TYR A 260 2.97 -7.38 -15.28
CA TYR A 260 3.44 -6.24 -16.05
C TYR A 260 2.23 -5.38 -16.49
N SER A 261 2.01 -4.27 -15.78
CA SER A 261 1.01 -3.27 -16.14
C SER A 261 1.63 -2.27 -17.10
N THR A 262 1.18 -2.26 -18.35
CA THR A 262 1.76 -1.44 -19.42
C THR A 262 0.85 -0.26 -19.73
N VAL A 263 1.47 0.88 -20.01
CA VAL A 263 0.79 2.07 -20.52
C VAL A 263 1.43 2.55 -21.82
N GLU A 264 0.62 3.16 -22.67
CA GLU A 264 1.01 3.73 -23.95
C GLU A 264 0.45 5.14 -24.11
N LEU A 265 1.26 6.05 -24.64
CA LEU A 265 0.82 7.42 -24.94
C LEU A 265 0.26 7.50 -26.35
N HIS A 266 -0.99 7.90 -26.49
CA HIS A 266 -1.68 8.04 -27.76
C HIS A 266 -2.05 9.50 -28.02
N THR A 267 -2.20 9.88 -29.29
CA THR A 267 -2.88 11.12 -29.67
C THR A 267 -4.36 11.03 -29.28
N GLN A 268 -5.07 12.17 -29.25
CA GLN A 268 -6.50 12.20 -28.95
C GLN A 268 -7.33 11.29 -29.87
N GLU A 269 -6.92 11.15 -31.13
CA GLU A 269 -7.54 10.27 -32.14
C GLU A 269 -7.25 8.78 -31.89
N GLY A 270 -6.34 8.46 -30.97
CA GLY A 270 -5.99 7.08 -30.60
C GLY A 270 -4.82 6.48 -31.37
N LYS A 271 -4.03 7.31 -32.07
CA LYS A 271 -2.81 6.85 -32.71
C LYS A 271 -1.68 6.77 -31.68
N GLN A 272 -1.01 5.62 -31.59
CA GLN A 272 0.14 5.43 -30.72
C GLN A 272 1.27 6.40 -31.07
N MET A 273 1.75 7.14 -30.08
CA MET A 273 2.88 8.06 -30.22
C MET A 273 4.20 7.28 -30.22
N LYS A 274 5.24 7.87 -30.81
CA LYS A 274 6.54 7.23 -30.97
C LYS A 274 7.66 8.02 -30.33
N GLN A 275 8.65 7.30 -29.80
CA GLN A 275 9.94 7.82 -29.39
C GLN A 275 10.81 8.16 -30.62
N PRO A 276 11.93 8.88 -30.45
CA PRO A 276 12.86 9.20 -31.54
C PRO A 276 13.40 7.99 -32.31
N ASP A 277 13.53 6.84 -31.63
CA ASP A 277 13.99 5.58 -32.23
C ASP A 277 12.89 4.84 -33.03
N GLY A 278 11.71 5.45 -33.15
CA GLY A 278 10.57 4.91 -33.88
C GLY A 278 9.73 3.89 -33.09
N LYS A 279 10.14 3.50 -31.88
CA LYS A 279 9.35 2.62 -31.00
C LYS A 279 8.18 3.38 -30.39
N ALA A 280 7.17 2.63 -29.95
CA ALA A 280 6.05 3.18 -29.21
C ALA A 280 6.53 3.91 -27.94
N VAL A 281 5.83 4.98 -27.56
CA VAL A 281 5.91 5.51 -26.20
C VAL A 281 5.15 4.55 -25.29
N THR A 282 5.86 3.52 -24.82
CA THR A 282 5.34 2.45 -23.97
C THR A 282 6.26 2.26 -22.78
N TYR A 283 5.68 2.11 -21.59
CA TYR A 283 6.35 1.84 -20.34
C TYR A 283 5.52 0.85 -19.54
N PHE A 284 6.16 0.08 -18.68
CA PHE A 284 5.44 -0.78 -17.75
C PHE A 284 5.73 -0.42 -16.30
N GLY A 285 4.86 -0.88 -15.41
CA GLY A 285 5.11 -0.98 -13.98
C GLY A 285 4.69 -2.34 -13.45
N THR A 286 5.17 -2.66 -12.26
CA THR A 286 4.85 -3.90 -11.58
C THR A 286 3.53 -3.78 -10.84
N ASN A 287 2.63 -4.75 -10.98
CA ASN A 287 1.45 -4.86 -10.13
C ASN A 287 1.43 -6.23 -9.42
N PRO A 288 1.67 -6.28 -8.10
CA PRO A 288 1.66 -7.49 -7.30
C PRO A 288 0.20 -7.94 -7.03
N VAL A 289 -0.17 -9.10 -7.54
CA VAL A 289 -1.47 -9.72 -7.33
C VAL A 289 -1.24 -11.15 -6.88
N ASP A 290 -1.70 -11.51 -5.69
CA ASP A 290 -1.51 -12.86 -5.12
C ASP A 290 -2.72 -13.21 -4.24
N ILE A 291 -2.85 -14.45 -3.76
CA ILE A 291 -4.00 -14.88 -2.94
C ILE A 291 -3.61 -15.37 -1.54
N PRO A 292 -4.40 -15.09 -0.48
CA PRO A 292 -4.06 -15.48 0.88
C PRO A 292 -3.86 -16.99 1.05
N ASN A 293 -2.82 -17.38 1.79
CA ASN A 293 -2.46 -18.79 2.01
C ASN A 293 -3.20 -19.45 3.19
N CYS A 294 -4.47 -19.10 3.44
CA CYS A 294 -5.20 -19.62 4.61
C CYS A 294 -5.31 -21.15 4.61
N TYR A 295 -5.34 -21.79 3.42
CA TYR A 295 -5.36 -23.25 3.31
C TYR A 295 -4.16 -23.93 4.00
N ALA A 296 -3.01 -23.26 4.14
CA ALA A 296 -1.85 -23.84 4.82
C ALA A 296 -2.20 -24.27 6.25
N CYS A 297 -2.92 -23.42 7.00
CA CYS A 297 -3.34 -23.71 8.38
C CYS A 297 -4.74 -24.34 8.48
N HIS A 298 -5.65 -24.03 7.54
CA HIS A 298 -7.07 -24.40 7.61
C HIS A 298 -7.43 -25.67 6.82
N SER A 299 -6.47 -26.36 6.19
CA SER A 299 -6.72 -27.62 5.49
C SER A 299 -5.80 -28.74 5.95
N ARG A 300 -6.20 -29.99 5.71
CA ARG A 300 -5.40 -31.19 5.94
C ARG A 300 -4.94 -31.26 7.40
N THR A 301 -3.63 -31.36 7.60
CA THR A 301 -2.97 -31.45 8.91
C THR A 301 -2.56 -30.06 9.45
N GLY A 302 -3.01 -28.97 8.83
CA GLY A 302 -2.80 -27.63 9.36
C GLY A 302 -3.45 -27.47 10.73
N LYS A 303 -2.88 -26.61 11.58
CA LYS A 303 -3.30 -26.47 13.00
C LYS A 303 -4.79 -26.16 13.17
N ALA A 304 -5.35 -25.27 12.35
CA ALA A 304 -6.75 -24.91 12.45
C ALA A 304 -7.67 -26.02 11.91
N ALA A 305 -7.23 -26.78 10.90
CA ALA A 305 -7.94 -27.96 10.44
C ALA A 305 -7.97 -29.06 11.51
N GLN A 306 -6.86 -29.29 12.21
CA GLN A 306 -6.82 -30.25 13.31
C GLN A 306 -7.75 -29.82 14.46
N MET A 307 -7.73 -28.54 14.84
CA MET A 307 -8.65 -27.98 15.83
C MET A 307 -10.12 -28.21 15.45
N ALA A 308 -10.49 -27.97 14.19
CA ALA A 308 -11.85 -28.23 13.71
C ALA A 308 -12.25 -29.71 13.86
N ARG A 309 -11.33 -30.64 13.53
CA ARG A 309 -11.56 -32.09 13.71
C ARG A 309 -11.72 -32.49 15.17
N ASP A 310 -10.89 -31.92 16.04
CA ASP A 310 -10.92 -32.18 17.48
C ASP A 310 -12.24 -31.68 18.10
N GLU A 311 -12.83 -30.62 17.54
CA GLU A 311 -14.17 -30.11 17.87
C GLU A 311 -15.31 -30.90 17.20
N GLY A 312 -15.00 -31.91 16.39
CA GLY A 312 -16.00 -32.75 15.71
C GLY A 312 -16.61 -32.12 14.46
N LEU A 313 -16.04 -31.01 13.95
CA LEU A 313 -16.43 -30.39 12.68
C LEU A 313 -15.87 -31.23 11.52
N LYS A 314 -16.74 -31.63 10.58
CA LYS A 314 -16.43 -32.59 9.51
C LYS A 314 -16.64 -32.02 8.10
N GLN A 315 -17.17 -30.81 8.00
CA GLN A 315 -17.59 -30.20 6.74
C GLN A 315 -16.40 -29.97 5.81
N GLY A 316 -15.23 -29.53 6.30
CA GLY A 316 -14.05 -29.36 5.45
C GLY A 316 -13.49 -30.67 4.90
N ASP A 317 -13.58 -31.77 5.65
CA ASP A 317 -13.21 -33.09 5.14
C ASP A 317 -14.10 -33.56 4.00
N ALA A 318 -15.40 -33.40 4.18
CA ALA A 318 -16.38 -33.72 3.17
C ALA A 318 -16.13 -32.86 1.91
N GLU A 319 -15.81 -31.60 2.09
CA GLU A 319 -15.47 -30.68 1.01
C GLU A 319 -14.23 -31.14 0.23
N TYR A 320 -13.13 -31.47 0.92
CA TYR A 320 -11.94 -32.00 0.23
C TYR A 320 -12.27 -33.28 -0.54
N ALA A 321 -12.94 -34.24 0.12
CA ALA A 321 -13.23 -35.54 -0.47
C ALA A 321 -14.07 -35.40 -1.74
N TYR A 322 -15.05 -34.50 -1.71
CA TYR A 322 -15.86 -34.13 -2.86
C TYR A 322 -15.01 -33.58 -4.01
N TRP A 323 -14.18 -32.57 -3.78
CA TRP A 323 -13.39 -31.98 -4.86
C TRP A 323 -12.39 -32.98 -5.46
N LYS A 324 -11.90 -33.95 -4.68
CA LYS A 324 -11.04 -35.03 -5.18
C LYS A 324 -11.76 -36.12 -5.99
N THR A 325 -13.09 -36.13 -6.06
CA THR A 325 -13.79 -37.05 -6.99
C THR A 325 -13.61 -36.63 -8.45
N TYR A 326 -13.24 -35.38 -8.70
CA TYR A 326 -12.96 -34.86 -10.04
C TYR A 326 -11.50 -35.16 -10.43
N PRO A 327 -11.25 -35.84 -11.55
CA PRO A 327 -9.88 -36.21 -11.96
C PRO A 327 -8.94 -35.03 -12.18
N ASP A 328 -9.46 -33.86 -12.54
CA ASP A 328 -8.69 -32.66 -12.86
C ASP A 328 -8.42 -31.76 -11.63
N THR A 329 -8.97 -32.08 -10.46
CA THR A 329 -8.76 -31.27 -9.25
C THR A 329 -7.36 -31.45 -8.69
N SER A 330 -6.61 -30.35 -8.67
CA SER A 330 -5.30 -30.27 -8.06
C SER A 330 -5.36 -30.43 -6.54
N GLU A 331 -4.24 -30.80 -5.92
CA GLU A 331 -4.14 -30.81 -4.46
C GLU A 331 -4.35 -29.41 -3.86
N TYR A 332 -3.84 -28.39 -4.55
CA TYR A 332 -4.00 -27.00 -4.12
C TYR A 332 -5.47 -26.60 -4.02
N MET A 333 -6.27 -26.82 -5.07
CA MET A 333 -7.69 -26.42 -5.09
C MET A 333 -8.56 -27.22 -4.12
N ALA A 334 -8.29 -28.51 -3.94
CA ALA A 334 -9.00 -29.30 -2.94
C ALA A 334 -8.76 -28.80 -1.52
N ARG A 335 -7.49 -28.45 -1.19
CA ARG A 335 -7.12 -27.87 0.10
C ARG A 335 -7.67 -26.45 0.28
N LEU A 336 -7.70 -25.66 -0.78
CA LEU A 336 -8.26 -24.31 -0.77
C LEU A 336 -9.76 -24.34 -0.43
N SER A 337 -10.48 -25.28 -1.02
CA SER A 337 -11.92 -25.48 -0.76
C SER A 337 -12.17 -25.99 0.66
N GLU A 338 -11.39 -26.98 1.11
CA GLU A 338 -11.41 -27.44 2.51
C GLU A 338 -11.16 -26.30 3.50
N GLY A 339 -10.12 -25.49 3.25
CA GLY A 339 -9.77 -24.35 4.08
C GLY A 339 -10.91 -23.35 4.21
N SER A 340 -11.56 -23.04 3.09
CA SER A 340 -12.70 -22.11 3.04
C SER A 340 -13.86 -22.60 3.92
N ILE A 341 -14.25 -23.87 3.80
CA ILE A 341 -15.34 -24.45 4.61
C ILE A 341 -14.95 -24.60 6.08
N ASN A 342 -13.69 -24.98 6.39
CA ASN A 342 -13.23 -25.08 7.77
C ASN A 342 -13.24 -23.72 8.49
N ILE A 343 -12.90 -22.63 7.80
CA ILE A 343 -12.99 -21.30 8.39
C ILE A 343 -14.45 -20.97 8.77
N LEU A 344 -15.40 -21.21 7.87
CA LEU A 344 -16.82 -20.97 8.13
C LEU A 344 -17.35 -21.87 9.26
N ALA A 345 -16.95 -23.15 9.30
CA ALA A 345 -17.37 -24.08 10.34
C ALA A 345 -16.87 -23.67 11.72
N LEU A 346 -15.61 -23.26 11.82
CA LEU A 346 -15.05 -22.72 13.06
C LEU A 346 -15.75 -21.42 13.45
N HIS A 347 -16.04 -20.55 12.48
CA HIS A 347 -16.73 -19.29 12.75
C HIS A 347 -18.16 -19.54 13.30
N ASP A 348 -18.91 -20.48 12.73
CA ASP A 348 -20.22 -20.87 13.24
C ASP A 348 -20.12 -21.45 14.66
N SER A 349 -19.13 -22.33 14.92
CA SER A 349 -18.89 -22.96 16.22
C SER A 349 -18.58 -21.94 17.34
N HIS A 350 -17.74 -20.95 17.05
CA HIS A 350 -17.18 -20.04 18.07
C HIS A 350 -17.84 -18.67 18.14
N HIS A 351 -18.59 -18.27 17.12
CA HIS A 351 -19.14 -16.90 17.02
C HIS A 351 -20.65 -16.86 16.80
N GLY A 352 -21.33 -18.01 16.79
CA GLY A 352 -22.79 -18.08 16.69
C GLY A 352 -23.35 -17.61 15.36
N THR A 353 -22.51 -17.60 14.31
CA THR A 353 -22.96 -17.46 12.94
C THR A 353 -23.58 -18.76 12.43
N LYS A 354 -24.16 -18.69 11.24
CA LYS A 354 -24.87 -19.80 10.60
C LYS A 354 -24.55 -19.90 9.11
N PHE A 355 -23.31 -19.62 8.74
CA PHE A 355 -22.87 -19.60 7.34
C PHE A 355 -23.00 -20.97 6.65
N LEU A 356 -22.96 -22.07 7.41
CA LEU A 356 -23.11 -23.43 6.90
C LEU A 356 -24.51 -24.04 7.15
N GLU A 357 -25.50 -23.27 7.64
CA GLU A 357 -26.85 -23.78 7.92
C GLU A 357 -27.55 -24.35 6.68
N HIS A 358 -27.20 -23.85 5.50
CA HIS A 358 -27.73 -24.29 4.21
C HIS A 358 -26.72 -25.03 3.34
N TYR A 359 -25.66 -25.58 3.95
CA TYR A 359 -24.65 -26.34 3.22
C TYR A 359 -25.29 -27.53 2.46
N ASP A 360 -25.11 -27.56 1.13
CA ASP A 360 -25.66 -28.60 0.25
C ASP A 360 -24.54 -29.47 -0.29
N SER A 361 -24.47 -30.71 0.22
CA SER A 361 -23.43 -31.65 -0.15
C SER A 361 -23.57 -32.22 -1.56
N ASN A 362 -24.69 -31.95 -2.25
CA ASN A 362 -24.97 -32.44 -3.60
C ASN A 362 -24.79 -31.35 -4.66
N ALA A 363 -24.62 -30.10 -4.25
CA ALA A 363 -24.42 -29.00 -5.17
C ALA A 363 -23.09 -29.13 -5.92
N ALA A 364 -23.14 -28.94 -7.24
CA ALA A 364 -22.02 -29.16 -8.15
C ALA A 364 -21.03 -27.99 -8.22
N VAL A 365 -21.41 -26.81 -7.72
CA VAL A 365 -20.65 -25.56 -7.85
C VAL A 365 -20.49 -24.90 -6.48
N ASN A 366 -21.54 -24.21 -6.00
CA ASN A 366 -21.55 -23.56 -4.71
C ASN A 366 -22.28 -24.44 -3.69
N ARG A 367 -21.57 -24.83 -2.63
CA ARG A 367 -22.06 -25.77 -1.63
C ARG A 367 -22.56 -25.08 -0.36
N LEU A 368 -22.64 -23.74 -0.34
CA LEU A 368 -23.25 -22.96 0.75
C LEU A 368 -24.78 -22.83 0.61
N GLY A 369 -25.37 -23.40 -0.45
CA GLY A 369 -26.80 -23.35 -0.70
C GLY A 369 -27.32 -21.92 -0.78
N LYS A 370 -28.39 -21.61 -0.02
CA LYS A 370 -29.03 -20.27 -0.03
C LYS A 370 -28.14 -19.14 0.48
N VAL A 371 -27.08 -19.45 1.23
CA VAL A 371 -26.10 -18.45 1.67
C VAL A 371 -25.34 -17.89 0.46
N ALA A 372 -25.10 -18.73 -0.55
CA ALA A 372 -24.32 -18.46 -1.75
C ALA A 372 -22.91 -17.89 -1.47
N PHE A 373 -22.78 -16.63 -1.10
CA PHE A 373 -21.50 -15.99 -0.80
C PHE A 373 -21.52 -15.32 0.57
N VAL A 374 -20.48 -15.58 1.38
CA VAL A 374 -20.24 -14.89 2.66
C VAL A 374 -19.32 -13.71 2.43
N ASN A 375 -19.88 -12.50 2.50
CA ASN A 375 -19.14 -11.26 2.47
C ASN A 375 -18.81 -10.80 3.91
N CYS A 376 -17.53 -10.90 4.31
CA CYS A 376 -17.09 -10.56 5.66
C CYS A 376 -17.43 -9.10 6.02
N THR A 377 -17.39 -8.21 5.04
CA THR A 377 -17.63 -6.77 5.23
C THR A 377 -19.09 -6.43 5.59
N ASP A 378 -20.00 -7.41 5.47
CA ASP A 378 -21.38 -7.24 5.92
C ASP A 378 -21.47 -7.15 7.45
N CYS A 379 -20.53 -7.79 8.17
CA CYS A 379 -20.47 -7.80 9.64
C CYS A 379 -19.25 -7.05 10.19
N HIS A 380 -18.15 -7.05 9.45
CA HIS A 380 -16.86 -6.47 9.85
C HIS A 380 -16.57 -5.22 9.02
N GLY A 381 -16.71 -4.04 9.62
CA GLY A 381 -16.52 -2.79 8.88
C GLY A 381 -15.19 -2.67 8.15
N ASP A 382 -15.24 -2.06 6.96
CA ASP A 382 -14.10 -1.90 6.06
C ASP A 382 -14.09 -0.54 5.38
N ASN A 383 -13.14 0.30 5.76
CA ASN A 383 -12.98 1.63 5.17
C ASN A 383 -12.29 1.58 3.80
N VAL A 384 -11.57 0.50 3.46
CA VAL A 384 -10.88 0.34 2.17
C VAL A 384 -11.91 0.36 1.06
N SER A 385 -12.92 -0.51 1.12
CA SER A 385 -14.01 -0.55 0.15
C SER A 385 -14.95 0.66 0.22
N GLY A 386 -14.80 1.55 1.22
CA GLY A 386 -15.74 2.63 1.50
C GLY A 386 -17.04 2.14 2.16
N ASN A 387 -17.07 0.91 2.67
CA ASN A 387 -18.20 0.35 3.40
C ASN A 387 -18.21 0.88 4.84
N LEU A 388 -18.74 2.09 4.99
CA LEU A 388 -18.82 2.79 6.27
C LEU A 388 -20.09 2.45 7.07
N LEU A 389 -20.94 1.54 6.56
CA LEU A 389 -22.21 1.13 7.17
C LEU A 389 -22.21 -0.37 7.49
N THR A 390 -21.93 -0.71 8.75
CA THR A 390 -21.95 -2.10 9.22
C THR A 390 -22.76 -2.22 10.51
N PRO A 391 -23.69 -3.19 10.62
CA PRO A 391 -24.00 -4.25 9.64
C PRO A 391 -24.51 -3.71 8.30
N ARG A 392 -24.13 -4.35 7.18
CA ARG A 392 -24.58 -3.91 5.85
C ARG A 392 -26.10 -4.03 5.78
N VAL A 393 -26.75 -2.94 5.38
CA VAL A 393 -28.20 -2.92 5.14
C VAL A 393 -28.50 -3.72 3.89
N GLY A 394 -29.45 -4.66 3.97
CA GLY A 394 -29.81 -5.53 2.84
C GLY A 394 -28.89 -6.73 2.64
N ALA A 395 -28.03 -7.07 3.62
CA ALA A 395 -27.25 -8.29 3.54
C ALA A 395 -28.16 -9.53 3.45
N SER A 396 -27.87 -10.41 2.49
CA SER A 396 -28.68 -11.58 2.14
C SER A 396 -28.02 -12.90 2.50
N GLY A 397 -28.83 -13.95 2.70
CA GLY A 397 -28.37 -15.32 2.95
C GLY A 397 -27.98 -15.64 4.40
N TYR A 398 -27.67 -14.63 5.22
CA TYR A 398 -27.38 -14.79 6.65
C TYR A 398 -27.72 -13.53 7.44
N LYS A 399 -27.86 -13.67 8.75
CA LYS A 399 -28.05 -12.53 9.65
C LYS A 399 -26.73 -11.78 9.85
N ALA A 400 -26.62 -10.58 9.27
CA ALA A 400 -25.49 -9.70 9.54
C ALA A 400 -25.52 -9.16 10.98
N VAL A 401 -24.35 -9.05 11.61
CA VAL A 401 -24.18 -8.60 13.00
C VAL A 401 -23.08 -7.55 13.08
N LYS A 402 -23.12 -6.69 14.10
CA LYS A 402 -22.06 -5.70 14.30
C LYS A 402 -20.87 -6.40 14.95
N ALA A 403 -19.76 -6.50 14.24
CA ALA A 403 -18.52 -7.07 14.74
C ALA A 403 -17.37 -6.05 14.75
N LYS A 404 -16.22 -6.46 15.28
CA LYS A 404 -14.98 -5.68 15.17
C LYS A 404 -14.62 -5.45 13.70
N PRO A 405 -13.95 -4.33 13.35
CA PRO A 405 -13.47 -4.09 11.99
C PRO A 405 -12.62 -5.26 11.49
N LEU A 406 -12.64 -5.53 10.18
CA LEU A 406 -12.04 -6.76 9.63
C LEU A 406 -10.54 -6.89 9.98
N SER A 407 -9.79 -5.79 9.84
CA SER A 407 -8.37 -5.73 10.21
C SER A 407 -8.12 -6.08 11.68
N GLU A 408 -8.99 -5.63 12.59
CA GLU A 408 -8.84 -5.93 14.02
C GLU A 408 -9.22 -7.39 14.31
N ALA A 409 -10.29 -7.89 13.70
CA ALA A 409 -10.78 -9.25 13.91
C ALA A 409 -9.74 -10.30 13.45
N ILE A 410 -9.24 -10.16 12.22
CA ILE A 410 -8.27 -11.11 11.64
C ILE A 410 -6.96 -11.05 12.42
N HIS A 411 -6.32 -9.89 12.53
CA HIS A 411 -5.02 -9.79 13.18
C HIS A 411 -5.10 -10.16 14.67
N GLY A 412 -6.14 -9.68 15.37
CA GLY A 412 -6.33 -9.96 16.79
C GLY A 412 -6.46 -11.44 17.10
N PHE A 413 -7.26 -12.18 16.33
CA PHE A 413 -7.43 -13.62 16.53
C PHE A 413 -6.13 -14.39 16.21
N HIS A 414 -5.52 -14.14 15.06
CA HIS A 414 -4.35 -14.91 14.63
C HIS A 414 -3.12 -14.62 15.48
N LEU A 415 -2.88 -13.38 15.89
CA LEU A 415 -1.75 -13.07 16.79
C LEU A 415 -1.95 -13.60 18.21
N ALA A 416 -3.19 -13.84 18.64
CA ALA A 416 -3.48 -14.48 19.92
C ALA A 416 -3.28 -16.00 19.86
N MET A 417 -3.71 -16.64 18.77
CA MET A 417 -3.70 -18.10 18.64
C MET A 417 -2.40 -18.66 18.06
N VAL A 418 -1.83 -17.96 17.06
CA VAL A 418 -0.67 -18.37 16.27
C VAL A 418 0.28 -17.19 16.02
N PRO A 419 0.94 -16.64 17.06
CA PRO A 419 1.82 -15.46 16.92
C PRO A 419 3.06 -15.71 16.04
N MET A 420 3.50 -16.97 15.91
CA MET A 420 4.61 -17.42 15.05
C MET A 420 5.89 -16.56 15.13
N PRO A 421 6.50 -16.37 16.32
CA PRO A 421 7.68 -15.53 16.45
C PRO A 421 8.90 -16.12 15.72
N ASP A 422 9.73 -15.26 15.15
CA ASP A 422 11.12 -15.56 14.76
C ASP A 422 12.05 -15.54 16.00
N ALA A 423 13.35 -15.78 15.82
CA ALA A 423 14.30 -15.77 16.95
C ALA A 423 14.42 -14.41 17.67
N ALA A 424 14.02 -13.31 17.04
CA ALA A 424 13.98 -11.98 17.62
C ALA A 424 12.61 -11.61 18.19
N GLY A 425 11.61 -12.50 18.10
CA GLY A 425 10.24 -12.27 18.52
C GLY A 425 9.36 -11.55 17.49
N ARG A 426 9.78 -11.38 16.23
CA ARG A 426 8.94 -10.79 15.17
C ARG A 426 7.92 -11.81 14.68
N SER A 427 6.67 -11.40 14.47
CA SER A 427 5.64 -12.33 13.99
C SER A 427 5.84 -12.68 12.52
N GLN A 428 5.97 -13.96 12.20
CA GLN A 428 5.95 -14.47 10.83
C GLN A 428 4.53 -14.57 10.27
N ALA A 429 3.51 -14.51 11.15
CA ALA A 429 2.11 -14.73 10.81
C ALA A 429 1.59 -13.76 9.74
N CYS A 430 2.17 -12.55 9.66
CA CYS A 430 1.87 -11.57 8.62
C CYS A 430 2.03 -12.18 7.22
N GLN A 431 3.20 -12.77 6.94
CA GLN A 431 3.50 -13.38 5.64
C GLN A 431 2.93 -14.80 5.48
N SER A 432 2.45 -15.42 6.56
CA SER A 432 1.68 -16.67 6.48
C SER A 432 0.33 -16.46 5.79
N CYS A 433 -0.27 -15.26 5.95
CA CYS A 433 -1.52 -14.90 5.29
C CYS A 433 -1.30 -14.02 4.06
N HIS A 434 -0.45 -12.98 4.15
CA HIS A 434 -0.07 -12.15 3.01
C HIS A 434 0.98 -12.88 2.18
N PRO A 435 0.55 -13.51 1.08
CA PRO A 435 1.27 -14.59 0.43
C PRO A 435 2.55 -14.12 -0.27
N THR A 436 3.35 -15.11 -0.64
CA THR A 436 4.71 -14.92 -1.11
C THR A 436 5.03 -15.83 -2.29
N HIS A 437 4.13 -15.92 -3.28
CA HIS A 437 4.53 -16.57 -4.52
C HIS A 437 5.70 -15.76 -5.16
N PHE A 438 6.60 -16.47 -5.82
CA PHE A 438 7.75 -15.92 -6.52
C PHE A 438 7.38 -15.74 -7.99
N GLN A 439 8.06 -14.80 -8.67
CA GLN A 439 7.96 -14.68 -10.11
C GLN A 439 8.34 -15.99 -10.82
N ASN A 440 9.40 -16.65 -10.34
CA ASN A 440 9.81 -17.97 -10.81
C ASN A 440 8.86 -19.06 -10.30
N PRO A 441 8.08 -19.73 -11.18
CA PRO A 441 7.14 -20.78 -10.79
C PRO A 441 7.77 -21.96 -10.07
N ASN A 442 9.04 -22.26 -10.34
CA ASN A 442 9.74 -23.38 -9.72
C ASN A 442 10.06 -23.11 -8.25
N MET A 443 9.97 -21.86 -7.81
CA MET A 443 10.10 -21.46 -6.42
C MET A 443 8.75 -21.51 -5.67
N ASN A 444 7.65 -21.84 -6.36
CA ASN A 444 6.31 -21.94 -5.79
C ASN A 444 5.97 -23.38 -5.39
N ASP A 445 6.82 -23.97 -4.56
CA ASP A 445 6.55 -25.24 -3.88
C ASP A 445 7.26 -25.31 -2.51
N ASP A 446 7.07 -26.43 -1.81
CA ASP A 446 7.59 -26.63 -0.45
C ASP A 446 9.11 -26.72 -0.35
N THR A 447 9.82 -26.94 -1.46
CA THR A 447 11.28 -27.03 -1.47
C THR A 447 11.94 -25.66 -1.35
N ASN A 448 11.17 -24.58 -1.58
CA ASN A 448 11.68 -23.23 -1.49
C ASN A 448 12.13 -22.90 -0.04
N PRO A 449 13.45 -22.75 0.22
CA PRO A 449 13.96 -22.51 1.57
C PRO A 449 13.63 -21.12 2.10
N PHE A 450 13.11 -20.26 1.23
CA PHE A 450 12.86 -18.87 1.51
C PHE A 450 11.41 -18.57 1.93
N ARG A 451 10.50 -19.55 1.86
CA ARG A 451 9.12 -19.43 2.36
C ARG A 451 9.10 -19.26 3.87
N VAL A 452 8.15 -18.48 4.37
CA VAL A 452 8.01 -18.18 5.80
C VAL A 452 7.35 -19.30 6.59
N THR A 453 6.51 -20.10 5.93
CA THR A 453 5.88 -21.29 6.47
C THR A 453 6.08 -22.48 5.53
N ASP A 454 5.94 -23.69 6.06
CA ASP A 454 5.67 -24.85 5.20
C ASP A 454 4.19 -24.90 4.77
N ARG A 455 3.84 -25.89 3.95
CA ARG A 455 2.46 -26.12 3.49
C ARG A 455 1.43 -26.44 4.58
N TYR A 456 1.83 -26.61 5.84
CA TYR A 456 0.92 -26.91 6.96
C TYR A 456 0.89 -25.77 7.99
N GLY A 457 1.53 -24.64 7.69
CA GLY A 457 1.53 -23.45 8.53
C GLY A 457 2.57 -23.48 9.65
N GLU A 458 3.57 -24.36 9.59
CA GLU A 458 4.66 -24.33 10.57
C GLU A 458 5.69 -23.25 10.22
N ALA A 459 6.13 -22.51 11.25
CA ALA A 459 7.05 -21.39 11.13
C ALA A 459 8.46 -21.86 10.77
N ARG A 460 9.03 -21.35 9.66
CA ARG A 460 10.37 -21.75 9.19
C ARG A 460 11.51 -20.96 9.84
N PHE A 461 11.26 -19.74 10.30
CA PHE A 461 12.28 -18.87 10.90
C PHE A 461 12.19 -18.79 12.43
N ALA A 462 11.54 -19.75 13.09
CA ALA A 462 11.42 -19.76 14.56
C ALA A 462 12.78 -19.70 15.31
N LYS A 463 13.87 -20.14 14.64
CA LYS A 463 15.24 -20.10 15.16
C LYS A 463 16.16 -19.13 14.39
N GLY A 464 15.61 -18.31 13.51
CA GLY A 464 16.39 -17.40 12.67
C GLY A 464 15.72 -16.03 12.53
N ASP A 465 16.28 -15.20 11.66
CA ASP A 465 15.75 -13.87 11.36
C ASP A 465 14.79 -13.95 10.16
N ILE A 466 13.51 -13.61 10.36
CA ILE A 466 12.51 -13.64 9.28
C ILE A 466 12.84 -12.70 8.13
N ARG A 467 13.62 -11.64 8.36
CA ARG A 467 14.07 -10.72 7.30
C ARG A 467 15.06 -11.40 6.35
N LYS A 468 15.58 -12.58 6.72
CA LYS A 468 16.39 -13.45 5.84
C LYS A 468 15.55 -14.27 4.85
N SER A 469 14.23 -14.40 5.06
CA SER A 469 13.29 -15.05 4.12
C SER A 469 13.30 -14.39 2.75
N GLY A 470 12.89 -15.09 1.69
CA GLY A 470 13.00 -14.59 0.32
C GLY A 470 12.12 -13.39 0.02
N GLY A 471 11.14 -13.13 0.88
CA GLY A 471 10.16 -12.09 0.67
C GLY A 471 8.86 -12.62 0.08
N GLY A 472 7.97 -11.69 -0.27
CA GLY A 472 6.66 -11.89 -0.92
C GLY A 472 6.21 -10.57 -1.54
N CYS A 473 4.90 -10.29 -1.62
CA CYS A 473 4.42 -9.00 -2.14
C CYS A 473 4.89 -7.76 -1.34
N TYR A 474 5.47 -7.95 -0.16
CA TYR A 474 5.82 -6.88 0.78
C TYR A 474 7.29 -6.92 1.21
N VAL A 475 7.73 -8.00 1.85
CA VAL A 475 9.10 -8.09 2.38
C VAL A 475 10.09 -8.27 1.23
N ARG A 476 11.19 -7.50 1.29
CA ARG A 476 12.29 -7.37 0.31
C ARG A 476 11.92 -6.75 -1.04
N ARG A 477 10.67 -6.33 -1.18
CA ARG A 477 10.16 -5.67 -2.37
C ARG A 477 10.23 -4.14 -2.27
N ASP A 478 10.44 -3.63 -1.08
CA ASP A 478 10.65 -2.21 -0.82
C ASP A 478 12.06 -1.90 -0.28
N ALA A 479 12.48 -0.65 -0.42
CA ALA A 479 13.80 -0.19 0.02
C ALA A 479 14.08 -0.38 1.52
N HIS A 480 13.06 -0.41 2.38
CA HIS A 480 13.24 -0.51 3.83
C HIS A 480 13.50 -1.94 4.28
N SER A 481 13.00 -2.94 3.55
CA SER A 481 13.27 -4.35 3.80
C SER A 481 14.37 -4.92 2.90
N ASN A 482 15.02 -4.08 2.07
CA ASN A 482 16.09 -4.46 1.18
C ASN A 482 17.48 -4.34 1.83
N PRO A 483 18.22 -5.45 2.04
CA PRO A 483 19.58 -5.40 2.60
C PRO A 483 20.59 -4.70 1.68
N ASN A 484 20.27 -4.55 0.39
CA ASN A 484 21.12 -3.87 -0.60
C ASN A 484 20.87 -2.36 -0.68
N ALA A 485 19.91 -1.81 0.09
CA ALA A 485 19.67 -0.37 0.13
C ALA A 485 20.90 0.37 0.66
N LYS A 486 21.26 1.49 0.01
CA LYS A 486 22.47 2.27 0.32
C LYS A 486 22.12 3.70 0.75
N PRO A 487 22.86 4.30 1.70
CA PRO A 487 22.73 5.71 2.05
C PRO A 487 22.96 6.64 0.84
N PRO A 488 22.51 7.91 0.90
CA PRO A 488 21.89 8.58 2.05
C PRO A 488 20.42 8.18 2.28
N PHE A 489 20.02 8.06 3.54
CA PHE A 489 18.63 7.73 3.92
C PHE A 489 17.81 8.95 4.37
N PHE A 490 18.45 10.07 4.73
CA PHE A 490 17.78 11.30 5.20
C PHE A 490 16.81 11.05 6.38
N LEU A 491 17.35 10.55 7.50
CA LEU A 491 16.56 10.10 8.65
C LEU A 491 16.43 11.18 9.73
N ASN A 492 15.23 11.28 10.31
CA ASN A 492 14.98 12.04 11.54
C ASN A 492 15.49 11.25 12.77
N ALA A 493 15.22 11.74 13.98
CA ALA A 493 15.69 11.09 15.21
C ALA A 493 15.12 9.66 15.41
N TYR A 494 13.87 9.43 15.05
CA TYR A 494 13.24 8.11 15.13
C TYR A 494 13.76 7.16 14.05
N GLY A 495 13.91 7.65 12.80
CA GLY A 495 14.50 6.87 11.72
C GLY A 495 15.93 6.44 12.02
N LYS A 496 16.75 7.32 12.62
CA LYS A 496 18.09 6.97 13.10
C LYS A 496 18.04 5.89 14.18
N TRP A 497 17.10 5.99 15.11
CA TRP A 497 16.88 4.95 16.11
C TRP A 497 16.51 3.60 15.47
N GLN A 498 15.59 3.58 14.48
CA GLN A 498 15.22 2.36 13.76
C GLN A 498 16.40 1.75 12.99
N LEU A 499 17.20 2.59 12.33
CA LEU A 499 18.41 2.13 11.63
C LEU A 499 19.40 1.45 12.59
N GLU A 500 19.66 2.09 13.72
CA GLU A 500 20.66 1.65 14.69
C GLU A 500 20.19 0.47 15.54
N ASN A 501 18.91 0.39 15.90
CA ASN A 501 18.41 -0.58 16.87
C ASN A 501 17.62 -1.73 16.23
N VAL A 502 17.22 -1.61 14.97
CA VAL A 502 16.45 -2.63 14.27
C VAL A 502 17.12 -3.03 12.97
N ALA A 503 17.29 -2.10 12.03
CA ALA A 503 17.68 -2.44 10.67
C ALA A 503 19.10 -2.99 10.56
N LYS A 504 20.02 -2.60 11.45
CA LYS A 504 21.39 -3.13 11.53
C LYS A 504 21.57 -4.24 12.55
N LYS A 505 20.52 -4.65 13.26
CA LYS A 505 20.61 -5.66 14.31
C LYS A 505 20.21 -7.03 13.81
N ASP A 506 20.91 -8.06 14.26
CA ASP A 506 20.57 -9.46 14.02
C ASP A 506 19.44 -9.93 14.96
N GLU A 507 19.08 -11.20 14.86
CA GLU A 507 18.06 -11.84 15.70
C GLU A 507 18.41 -11.89 17.20
N HIS A 508 19.65 -11.60 17.58
CA HIS A 508 20.15 -11.59 18.94
C HIS A 508 20.44 -10.17 19.46
N GLY A 509 20.03 -9.13 18.70
CA GLY A 509 20.25 -7.74 19.06
C GLY A 509 21.71 -7.27 18.90
N LYS A 510 22.57 -8.06 18.26
CA LYS A 510 23.96 -7.68 17.95
C LYS A 510 24.02 -6.96 16.62
N ASP A 511 25.09 -6.21 16.39
CA ASP A 511 25.36 -5.65 15.07
C ASP A 511 25.52 -6.79 14.06
N ALA A 512 24.69 -6.78 13.01
CA ALA A 512 24.71 -7.80 11.98
C ALA A 512 25.92 -7.65 11.03
N GLY A 513 26.63 -6.52 11.07
CA GLY A 513 27.69 -6.16 10.12
C GLY A 513 27.17 -5.79 8.72
N GLU A 514 25.85 -5.87 8.52
CA GLU A 514 25.15 -5.57 7.27
C GLU A 514 23.75 -5.02 7.58
N LEU A 515 23.11 -4.43 6.57
CA LEU A 515 21.71 -4.00 6.70
C LEU A 515 20.80 -5.23 6.59
N ARG A 516 20.00 -5.50 7.62
CA ARG A 516 18.91 -6.49 7.62
C ARG A 516 17.59 -5.91 7.12
N GLY A 517 17.44 -4.60 7.21
CA GLY A 517 16.20 -3.90 6.90
C GLY A 517 15.16 -3.95 8.03
N LEU A 518 14.00 -3.36 7.75
CA LEU A 518 12.83 -3.31 8.63
C LEU A 518 11.84 -4.43 8.27
N TYR A 519 10.93 -4.71 9.20
CA TYR A 519 9.81 -5.63 9.01
C TYR A 519 8.47 -4.87 9.14
N CYS A 520 7.35 -5.51 8.79
CA CYS A 520 6.01 -4.90 8.77
C CYS A 520 5.68 -4.15 10.07
N THR A 521 6.03 -4.76 11.20
CA THR A 521 5.77 -4.22 12.55
C THR A 521 6.62 -3.02 12.92
N ASN A 522 7.64 -2.66 12.13
CA ASN A 522 8.43 -1.46 12.34
C ASN A 522 7.84 -0.23 11.62
N CYS A 523 6.91 -0.45 10.68
CA CYS A 523 6.10 0.59 10.04
C CYS A 523 4.76 0.75 10.78
N HIS A 524 4.07 -0.36 11.05
CA HIS A 524 2.80 -0.37 11.79
C HIS A 524 3.04 -0.43 13.30
N THR A 525 3.32 0.73 13.91
CA THR A 525 3.71 0.85 15.32
C THR A 525 2.79 1.77 16.11
N LYS A 526 2.73 1.56 17.44
CA LYS A 526 2.09 2.54 18.34
C LYS A 526 2.84 3.87 18.38
N VAL A 527 4.13 3.90 18.00
CA VAL A 527 4.88 5.15 17.83
C VAL A 527 4.30 5.95 16.67
N ALA A 528 4.09 5.35 15.50
CA ALA A 528 3.47 6.01 14.34
C ALA A 528 2.10 6.60 14.68
N GLN A 529 1.23 5.82 15.35
CA GLN A 529 -0.07 6.30 15.84
C GLN A 529 0.05 7.48 16.81
N ALA A 530 1.02 7.45 17.73
CA ALA A 530 1.26 8.53 18.68
C ALA A 530 1.80 9.79 17.99
N LEU A 531 2.69 9.63 17.01
CA LEU A 531 3.19 10.72 16.18
C LEU A 531 2.03 11.38 15.41
N TYR A 532 1.20 10.60 14.72
CA TYR A 532 0.03 11.11 14.01
C TYR A 532 -0.93 11.85 14.95
N LYS A 533 -1.22 11.27 16.13
CA LYS A 533 -2.09 11.90 17.13
C LYS A 533 -1.56 13.26 17.60
N ALA A 534 -0.24 13.40 17.74
CA ALA A 534 0.39 14.63 18.20
C ALA A 534 0.41 15.75 17.14
N ASP A 535 0.21 15.43 15.86
CA ASP A 535 0.32 16.42 14.80
C ASP A 535 -0.83 17.45 14.82
N ASP A 536 -0.50 18.70 14.56
CA ASP A 536 -1.38 19.74 14.04
C ASP A 536 -0.50 20.60 13.13
N ILE A 537 -0.13 20.02 11.98
CA ILE A 537 0.87 20.57 11.08
C ILE A 537 0.24 21.62 10.17
N THR A 538 0.87 22.78 10.08
CA THR A 538 0.45 23.87 9.20
C THR A 538 1.29 23.93 7.92
N HIS A 539 2.54 23.42 7.97
CA HIS A 539 3.40 23.20 6.80
C HIS A 539 4.29 21.95 7.00
N ASP A 540 4.02 20.91 6.24
CA ASP A 540 4.72 19.61 6.18
C ASP A 540 6.22 19.68 5.87
N SER A 541 6.65 20.29 4.74
CA SER A 541 8.10 20.37 4.37
C SER A 541 8.93 21.18 5.35
N LYS A 542 8.29 22.07 6.10
CA LYS A 542 8.97 22.94 7.06
C LYS A 542 8.78 22.47 8.49
N GLN A 543 7.96 21.44 8.70
CA GLN A 543 7.57 20.95 10.03
C GLN A 543 7.03 22.08 10.93
N GLU A 544 6.23 22.98 10.36
CA GLU A 544 5.58 24.07 11.10
C GLU A 544 4.23 23.61 11.68
N GLY A 545 3.84 24.18 12.82
CA GLY A 545 2.71 23.70 13.62
C GLY A 545 3.19 22.84 14.78
N THR A 546 2.36 21.89 15.21
CA THR A 546 2.71 20.92 16.26
C THR A 546 3.05 19.58 15.63
N THR A 547 4.23 19.04 15.95
CA THR A 547 4.68 17.72 15.50
C THR A 547 5.81 17.24 16.41
N LEU A 548 5.90 15.92 16.58
CA LEU A 548 7.01 15.26 17.29
C LEU A 548 8.15 14.85 16.35
N ARG A 549 7.92 14.82 15.04
CA ARG A 549 8.86 14.28 14.03
C ARG A 549 10.09 15.16 13.79
N ASN A 550 10.03 16.42 14.21
CA ASN A 550 11.17 17.35 14.19
C ASN A 550 11.89 17.47 15.55
N LYS A 551 11.52 16.67 16.55
CA LYS A 551 12.08 16.71 17.90
C LYS A 551 13.25 15.74 18.06
N SER A 552 14.05 15.94 19.11
CA SER A 552 15.05 14.96 19.51
C SER A 552 14.40 13.66 19.99
N LEU A 553 15.13 12.55 19.93
CA LEU A 553 14.64 11.26 20.44
C LEU A 553 14.23 11.35 21.92
N LYS A 554 14.97 12.11 22.74
CA LYS A 554 14.66 12.30 24.17
C LYS A 554 13.30 12.97 24.38
N GLU A 555 13.02 14.03 23.62
CA GLU A 555 11.72 14.72 23.67
C GLU A 555 10.59 13.82 23.18
N MET A 556 10.83 13.03 22.12
CA MET A 556 9.85 12.08 21.60
C MET A 556 9.54 10.98 22.62
N VAL A 557 10.55 10.39 23.26
CA VAL A 557 10.39 9.40 24.35
C VAL A 557 9.65 10.01 25.54
N ALA A 558 9.94 11.26 25.90
CA ALA A 558 9.21 11.97 26.94
C ALA A 558 7.72 12.11 26.61
N ALA A 559 7.39 12.51 25.37
CA ALA A 559 6.02 12.73 24.93
C ALA A 559 5.22 11.43 24.76
N ILE A 560 5.84 10.38 24.21
CA ILE A 560 5.13 9.13 23.83
C ILE A 560 5.13 8.12 24.98
N ALA A 561 6.25 8.01 25.71
CA ALA A 561 6.45 6.97 26.71
C ALA A 561 6.70 7.53 28.13
N GLY A 562 6.49 8.83 28.36
CA GLY A 562 6.69 9.44 29.68
C GLY A 562 8.15 9.47 30.13
N GLY A 563 9.09 9.37 29.18
CA GLY A 563 10.53 9.34 29.46
C GLY A 563 11.11 7.91 29.60
N ASP A 564 10.26 6.88 29.56
CA ASP A 564 10.70 5.49 29.62
C ASP A 564 11.17 5.00 28.24
N MET A 565 12.49 4.92 28.07
CA MET A 565 13.12 4.41 26.84
C MET A 565 12.82 2.94 26.58
N LYS A 566 12.63 2.11 27.61
CA LYS A 566 12.31 0.67 27.40
C LYS A 566 10.90 0.53 26.84
N LYS A 567 9.95 1.28 27.41
CA LYS A 567 8.58 1.33 26.88
C LYS A 567 8.53 1.90 25.47
N PHE A 568 9.29 2.96 25.18
CA PHE A 568 9.39 3.48 23.82
C PHE A 568 9.94 2.42 22.85
N ALA A 569 11.02 1.72 23.23
CA ALA A 569 11.63 0.70 22.40
C ALA A 569 10.67 -0.45 22.10
N SER A 570 9.84 -0.90 23.07
CA SER A 570 8.83 -1.93 22.81
C SER A 570 7.71 -1.45 21.89
N MET A 571 7.34 -0.17 21.94
CA MET A 571 6.37 0.42 21.01
C MET A 571 6.95 0.58 19.59
N ALA A 572 8.26 0.80 19.46
CA ALA A 572 8.95 1.08 18.19
C ALA A 572 9.43 -0.19 17.44
N ASP A 573 9.74 -1.26 18.18
CA ASP A 573 10.09 -2.58 17.66
C ASP A 573 9.26 -3.67 18.36
N PRO A 574 7.92 -3.66 18.15
CA PRO A 574 7.01 -4.52 18.89
C PRO A 574 7.22 -6.00 18.56
N LYS A 575 7.15 -6.84 19.59
CA LYS A 575 7.37 -8.29 19.51
C LYS A 575 6.08 -9.06 19.76
N ALA A 576 5.97 -10.23 19.13
CA ALA A 576 4.88 -11.17 19.33
C ALA A 576 5.14 -12.16 20.47
N THR A 577 6.33 -12.14 21.06
CA THR A 577 6.69 -12.87 22.29
C THR A 577 6.39 -12.03 23.54
N GLY A 578 6.43 -12.67 24.71
CA GLY A 578 6.25 -11.97 25.99
C GLY A 578 4.84 -11.37 26.10
N ALA A 579 4.76 -10.05 26.25
CA ALA A 579 3.50 -9.32 26.33
C ALA A 579 2.72 -9.27 25.01
N ASN A 580 3.36 -9.69 23.90
CA ASN A 580 2.79 -9.66 22.55
C ASN A 580 2.32 -8.24 22.17
N ASP A 581 3.27 -7.30 22.13
CA ASP A 581 3.03 -5.89 21.78
C ASP A 581 2.42 -5.73 20.38
N VAL A 582 2.64 -6.71 19.49
CA VAL A 582 2.00 -6.75 18.15
C VAL A 582 0.50 -7.03 18.26
N LEU A 583 0.08 -7.98 19.10
CA LEU A 583 -1.34 -8.21 19.39
C LEU A 583 -1.98 -6.97 20.03
N ASP A 584 -1.27 -6.35 20.98
CA ASP A 584 -1.71 -5.14 21.66
C ASP A 584 -1.90 -3.97 20.68
N TYR A 585 -1.04 -3.81 19.67
CA TYR A 585 -1.23 -2.82 18.60
C TYR A 585 -2.60 -2.93 17.92
N TYR A 586 -3.02 -4.14 17.54
CA TYR A 586 -4.30 -4.34 16.86
C TYR A 586 -5.51 -4.28 17.82
N LEU A 587 -5.41 -4.89 19.01
CA LEU A 587 -6.55 -5.02 19.92
C LEU A 587 -6.82 -3.79 20.80
N SER A 588 -5.83 -2.93 21.01
CA SER A 588 -5.97 -1.73 21.85
C SER A 588 -6.02 -0.43 21.06
N HIS A 589 -6.16 -0.53 19.74
CA HIS A 589 -6.20 0.62 18.84
C HIS A 589 -7.31 1.60 19.23
N LYS A 590 -6.97 2.89 19.24
CA LYS A 590 -7.91 3.97 19.55
C LYS A 590 -8.05 4.85 18.33
N SER A 591 -9.23 4.80 17.70
CA SER A 591 -9.55 5.62 16.54
C SER A 591 -9.19 7.09 16.74
N ALA A 592 -8.53 7.68 15.75
CA ALA A 592 -8.30 9.12 15.73
C ALA A 592 -9.62 9.90 15.71
N THR A 593 -9.58 11.11 16.28
CA THR A 593 -10.69 12.07 16.23
C THR A 593 -10.89 12.54 14.80
N LEU A 594 -12.03 12.21 14.18
CA LEU A 594 -12.37 12.62 12.82
C LEU A 594 -12.81 14.09 12.75
N VAL A 595 -13.73 14.47 13.64
CA VAL A 595 -14.30 15.83 13.76
C VAL A 595 -14.68 16.12 15.21
N LYS A 596 -15.02 17.37 15.53
CA LYS A 596 -15.56 17.80 16.83
C LYS A 596 -17.04 18.14 16.68
N ASN A 597 -17.91 17.69 17.59
CA ASN A 597 -19.30 18.15 17.64
C ASN A 597 -19.47 19.23 18.70
N VAL A 598 -19.83 20.45 18.29
CA VAL A 598 -20.13 21.59 19.18
C VAL A 598 -21.61 21.84 19.37
N GLY A 599 -22.46 21.04 18.70
CA GLY A 599 -23.90 21.14 18.82
C GLY A 599 -24.40 20.83 20.23
N LYS A 600 -25.59 21.35 20.54
CA LYS A 600 -26.30 21.14 21.82
C LYS A 600 -27.65 20.49 21.56
N ASP A 601 -28.23 19.90 22.60
CA ASP A 601 -29.61 19.39 22.60
C ASP A 601 -29.89 18.39 21.44
N GLY A 602 -28.92 17.53 21.14
CA GLY A 602 -29.03 16.51 20.10
C GLY A 602 -28.85 17.00 18.65
N LYS A 603 -28.63 18.31 18.42
CA LYS A 603 -28.28 18.83 17.09
C LYS A 603 -26.79 18.59 16.79
N LEU A 604 -26.47 18.24 15.55
CA LEU A 604 -25.08 18.14 15.09
C LEU A 604 -24.58 19.51 14.61
N ASP A 605 -23.44 19.95 15.12
CA ASP A 605 -22.62 21.01 14.52
C ASP A 605 -21.18 20.51 14.47
N LEU A 606 -20.80 19.90 13.35
CA LEU A 606 -19.50 19.27 13.16
C LEU A 606 -18.47 20.31 12.73
N LYS A 607 -17.37 20.39 13.47
CA LYS A 607 -16.21 21.24 13.24
C LYS A 607 -14.97 20.39 12.94
N PRO A 608 -13.91 20.97 12.36
CA PRO A 608 -12.63 20.27 12.19
C PRO A 608 -12.13 19.63 13.49
N TRP A 609 -11.37 18.54 13.37
CA TRP A 609 -10.89 17.74 14.51
C TRP A 609 -10.10 18.56 15.54
N ASN A 610 -9.41 19.62 15.12
CA ASN A 610 -8.61 20.51 15.97
C ASN A 610 -9.40 21.72 16.50
N HIS A 611 -10.74 21.72 16.38
CA HIS A 611 -11.57 22.77 16.97
C HIS A 611 -11.43 22.81 18.50
N LYS A 612 -11.35 24.02 19.07
CA LYS A 612 -11.01 24.27 20.49
C LYS A 612 -12.04 23.72 21.49
N THR A 613 -13.29 23.56 21.06
CA THR A 613 -14.41 23.10 21.88
C THR A 613 -15.19 21.99 21.17
N GLY A 614 -16.05 21.30 21.91
CA GLY A 614 -16.89 20.21 21.39
C GLY A 614 -16.40 18.83 21.80
N GLY A 615 -17.29 17.84 21.71
CA GLY A 615 -16.96 16.44 21.96
C GLY A 615 -16.25 15.81 20.77
N ASP A 616 -15.29 14.91 21.03
CA ASP A 616 -14.61 14.13 19.99
C ASP A 616 -15.58 13.19 19.29
N VAL A 617 -15.59 13.23 17.96
CA VAL A 617 -16.23 12.23 17.12
C VAL A 617 -15.11 11.46 16.41
N PRO A 618 -14.74 10.26 16.89
CA PRO A 618 -13.70 9.45 16.26
C PRO A 618 -14.17 8.84 14.94
N TYR A 619 -13.24 8.36 14.12
CA TYR A 619 -13.57 7.60 12.91
C TYR A 619 -14.56 6.47 13.19
N ALA A 620 -14.32 5.62 14.19
CA ALA A 620 -15.25 4.54 14.58
C ALA A 620 -16.67 4.97 14.95
N ALA A 621 -16.93 6.25 15.22
CA ALA A 621 -18.29 6.75 15.42
C ALA A 621 -19.00 7.04 14.09
N ALA A 622 -18.24 7.40 13.04
CA ALA A 622 -18.74 7.70 11.71
C ALA A 622 -18.68 6.48 10.77
N SER A 623 -17.67 5.64 10.90
CA SER A 623 -17.48 4.48 10.06
C SER A 623 -17.74 3.18 10.80
N ALA A 624 -18.20 2.20 10.02
CA ALA A 624 -18.25 0.80 10.38
C ALA A 624 -16.92 0.21 10.90
N GLY A 625 -15.79 0.76 10.45
CA GLY A 625 -14.45 0.40 10.90
C GLY A 625 -13.85 1.43 11.86
N ASN A 626 -12.83 1.03 12.64
CA ASN A 626 -11.81 1.99 13.09
C ASN A 626 -11.10 2.58 11.85
N ASP A 627 -10.31 3.63 12.03
CA ASP A 627 -9.47 4.31 11.02
C ASP A 627 -8.34 3.48 10.38
N TRP A 628 -8.44 2.15 10.44
CA TRP A 628 -7.61 1.24 9.64
C TRP A 628 -7.73 1.60 8.16
N TRP A 629 -6.60 1.60 7.44
CA TRP A 629 -6.50 1.97 6.02
C TRP A 629 -6.79 3.42 5.68
N LEU A 630 -7.02 4.25 6.69
CA LEU A 630 -7.10 5.69 6.56
C LEU A 630 -5.80 6.31 7.07
N SER A 631 -5.57 7.57 6.72
CA SER A 631 -4.30 8.22 7.01
C SER A 631 -3.91 8.25 8.49
N ALA A 632 -4.84 8.04 9.42
CA ALA A 632 -4.55 8.05 10.84
C ALA A 632 -3.89 6.77 11.37
N SER A 633 -4.08 5.63 10.70
CA SER A 633 -3.52 4.34 11.13
C SER A 633 -2.48 3.77 10.18
N GLU A 634 -2.34 4.35 8.99
CA GLU A 634 -1.31 3.96 8.03
C GLU A 634 0.04 4.63 8.32
N PRO A 635 1.19 3.99 8.02
CA PRO A 635 2.51 4.56 8.22
C PRO A 635 2.78 5.78 7.32
N HIS A 636 3.61 6.71 7.80
CA HIS A 636 4.07 7.86 7.01
C HIS A 636 5.58 7.85 6.85
N CYS A 637 6.08 8.24 5.68
CA CYS A 637 7.50 8.53 5.45
C CYS A 637 8.02 9.52 6.50
N ALA A 638 7.18 10.50 6.88
CA ALA A 638 7.48 11.47 7.93
C ALA A 638 7.86 10.86 9.29
N ASP A 639 7.42 9.63 9.59
CA ASP A 639 7.76 8.96 10.84
C ASP A 639 9.26 8.78 10.99
N CYS A 640 9.95 8.39 9.91
CA CYS A 640 11.38 8.07 9.94
C CYS A 640 12.25 9.06 9.17
N HIS A 641 11.71 9.74 8.16
CA HIS A 641 12.46 10.66 7.31
C HIS A 641 12.35 12.11 7.79
N LEU A 642 13.41 12.87 7.56
CA LEU A 642 13.43 14.30 7.85
C LEU A 642 12.81 15.08 6.69
N ALA A 643 12.15 16.20 7.01
CA ALA A 643 11.63 17.08 5.98
C ALA A 643 12.76 17.75 5.18
N PRO A 644 12.61 17.89 3.84
CA PRO A 644 11.39 17.72 3.06
C PRO A 644 11.22 16.32 2.41
N PHE A 645 11.95 15.29 2.82
CA PHE A 645 11.88 13.93 2.22
C PHE A 645 10.71 13.10 2.76
N VAL A 646 9.56 13.73 2.95
CA VAL A 646 8.37 13.13 3.59
C VAL A 646 7.14 13.37 2.71
N GLU A 647 5.94 12.97 3.14
CA GLU A 647 4.71 13.32 2.44
C GLU A 647 4.55 14.83 2.29
N GLN A 648 4.17 15.26 1.09
CA GLN A 648 4.07 16.65 0.68
C GLN A 648 2.68 16.91 0.08
N GLU A 649 2.14 18.11 0.32
CA GLU A 649 0.73 18.55 0.19
C GLU A 649 0.14 18.67 1.59
N THR A 650 0.17 19.88 2.13
CA THR A 650 -0.21 20.21 3.50
C THR A 650 -1.59 19.65 3.82
N GLY A 651 -1.67 18.85 4.88
CA GLY A 651 -2.72 17.86 5.18
C GLY A 651 -4.15 18.04 4.70
N GLY A 652 -4.79 16.91 4.40
CA GLY A 652 -6.25 16.76 4.35
C GLY A 652 -6.96 17.21 3.08
N LYS A 653 -6.30 17.15 1.91
CA LYS A 653 -6.95 17.50 0.63
C LYS A 653 -8.13 16.59 0.29
N TYR A 654 -8.09 15.33 0.73
CA TYR A 654 -9.08 14.30 0.41
C TYR A 654 -9.81 13.79 1.66
N PHE A 655 -10.41 14.71 2.43
CA PHE A 655 -11.24 14.35 3.58
C PHE A 655 -12.46 13.48 3.16
N PRO A 656 -12.80 12.41 3.90
CA PRO A 656 -12.27 12.00 5.20
C PRO A 656 -11.11 11.01 5.16
N ILE A 657 -10.57 10.66 3.99
CA ILE A 657 -9.45 9.72 3.88
C ILE A 657 -8.20 10.32 4.56
N ASP A 658 -7.95 11.60 4.29
CA ASP A 658 -6.94 12.42 4.94
C ASP A 658 -7.58 13.52 5.81
N GLN A 659 -6.97 13.84 6.94
CA GLN A 659 -7.44 14.92 7.82
C GLN A 659 -6.69 16.23 7.55
N PRO A 660 -7.36 17.39 7.58
CA PRO A 660 -6.69 18.69 7.53
C PRO A 660 -5.60 18.79 8.60
N ASN A 661 -4.48 19.44 8.31
CA ASN A 661 -3.36 19.60 9.26
C ASN A 661 -2.73 18.29 9.79
N LYS A 662 -2.86 17.18 9.05
CA LYS A 662 -2.15 15.91 9.31
C LYS A 662 -1.33 15.50 8.09
N TYR A 663 -0.43 14.54 8.21
CA TYR A 663 0.14 13.94 6.99
C TYR A 663 -0.94 13.21 6.21
N SER A 664 -0.87 13.31 4.89
CA SER A 664 -1.73 12.58 3.95
C SER A 664 -1.14 11.19 3.69
N LEU A 665 -1.93 10.27 3.15
CA LEU A 665 -1.38 9.00 2.64
C LEU A 665 -0.36 9.24 1.52
N TYR A 666 0.65 8.37 1.44
CA TYR A 666 1.66 8.40 0.38
C TYR A 666 1.07 8.44 -1.04
N ARG A 667 0.00 7.68 -1.29
CA ARG A 667 -0.73 7.65 -2.58
C ARG A 667 -1.33 9.01 -3.00
N TYR A 668 -1.55 9.91 -2.04
CA TYR A 668 -2.09 11.25 -2.29
C TYR A 668 -1.02 12.34 -2.26
N SER A 669 0.22 11.99 -1.90
CA SER A 669 1.29 12.94 -1.67
C SER A 669 2.03 13.33 -2.96
N LYS A 670 2.46 14.59 -3.04
CA LYS A 670 3.14 15.15 -4.20
C LYS A 670 4.22 16.14 -3.87
N ALA A 671 5.31 16.05 -4.62
CA ALA A 671 6.41 17.00 -4.57
C ALA A 671 6.78 17.46 -5.99
N HIS A 672 7.82 18.28 -6.11
CA HIS A 672 8.31 18.74 -7.41
C HIS A 672 7.23 19.39 -8.27
N GLY A 673 6.34 20.17 -7.64
CA GLY A 673 5.15 20.71 -8.29
C GLY A 673 3.94 19.79 -8.10
N SER A 674 3.52 19.13 -9.16
CA SER A 674 2.33 18.27 -9.20
C SER A 674 2.69 16.79 -9.47
N ILE A 675 3.94 16.41 -9.22
CA ILE A 675 4.42 15.05 -9.44
C ILE A 675 4.08 14.21 -8.21
N ALA A 676 3.39 13.10 -8.44
CA ALA A 676 3.06 12.16 -7.37
C ALA A 676 4.34 11.52 -6.81
N CYS A 677 4.40 11.30 -5.49
CA CYS A 677 5.55 10.62 -4.89
C CYS A 677 5.79 9.24 -5.55
N GLN A 678 4.71 8.52 -5.87
CA GLN A 678 4.75 7.24 -6.58
C GLN A 678 5.47 7.33 -7.94
N THR A 679 5.37 8.45 -8.65
CA THR A 679 6.08 8.63 -9.93
C THR A 679 7.60 8.61 -9.78
N CYS A 680 8.13 9.02 -8.63
CA CYS A 680 9.57 8.99 -8.37
C CYS A 680 10.04 7.76 -7.60
N HIS A 681 9.19 7.23 -6.73
CA HIS A 681 9.57 6.23 -5.74
C HIS A 681 8.85 4.89 -5.90
N GLU A 682 7.92 4.75 -6.85
CA GLU A 682 7.00 3.62 -7.02
C GLU A 682 5.98 3.51 -5.85
N SER A 683 5.21 2.44 -5.74
CA SER A 683 4.17 2.26 -4.70
C SER A 683 4.74 2.14 -3.28
N THR A 684 3.94 2.41 -2.22
CA THR A 684 4.40 2.34 -0.83
C THR A 684 5.01 0.98 -0.42
N HIS A 685 4.55 -0.12 -1.02
CA HIS A 685 4.98 -1.50 -0.72
C HIS A 685 5.84 -2.13 -1.83
N GLY A 686 6.22 -1.34 -2.82
CA GLY A 686 7.17 -1.66 -3.87
C GLY A 686 7.85 -0.37 -4.21
N LEU A 687 8.82 0.01 -3.37
CA LEU A 687 9.62 1.22 -3.54
C LEU A 687 10.97 0.84 -4.14
N TYR A 688 11.50 1.67 -5.03
CA TYR A 688 12.86 1.46 -5.52
C TYR A 688 13.92 1.63 -4.41
N SER A 689 14.93 0.77 -4.31
CA SER A 689 15.16 -0.48 -5.06
C SER A 689 14.60 -1.70 -4.32
N SER A 690 14.12 -2.71 -5.06
CA SER A 690 13.87 -4.05 -4.52
C SER A 690 15.17 -4.87 -4.43
N ARG A 691 15.16 -5.96 -3.64
CA ARG A 691 16.28 -6.90 -3.58
C ARG A 691 16.32 -7.74 -4.86
N TYR A 692 17.48 -7.74 -5.53
CA TYR A 692 17.72 -8.52 -6.74
C TYR A 692 18.83 -9.55 -6.51
N ASP A 693 18.47 -10.83 -6.51
CA ASP A 693 19.36 -12.00 -6.33
C ASP A 693 19.58 -12.76 -7.65
N GLY A 694 19.28 -12.13 -8.79
CA GLY A 694 19.22 -12.75 -10.11
C GLY A 694 17.82 -13.21 -10.50
N ASP A 695 17.60 -13.42 -11.80
CA ASP A 695 16.28 -13.70 -12.40
C ASP A 695 15.56 -14.90 -11.77
N GLU A 696 16.31 -15.95 -11.41
CA GLU A 696 15.73 -17.20 -10.89
C GLU A 696 15.39 -17.18 -9.40
N LYS A 697 16.06 -16.32 -8.61
CA LYS A 697 16.00 -16.33 -7.13
C LYS A 697 15.30 -15.12 -6.54
N SER A 698 15.07 -14.08 -7.33
CA SER A 698 14.36 -12.90 -6.86
C SER A 698 12.86 -13.18 -6.81
N VAL A 699 12.20 -12.74 -5.73
CA VAL A 699 10.74 -12.78 -5.62
C VAL A 699 10.12 -11.91 -6.71
N ASP A 700 10.62 -10.68 -6.86
CA ASP A 700 10.11 -9.68 -7.79
C ASP A 700 11.26 -9.11 -8.65
N VAL A 701 11.43 -9.70 -9.82
CA VAL A 701 12.35 -9.18 -10.87
C VAL A 701 11.76 -7.98 -11.59
N THR A 702 10.43 -7.88 -11.66
CA THR A 702 9.72 -6.91 -12.49
C THR A 702 9.91 -5.48 -11.98
N THR A 703 9.96 -5.29 -10.66
CA THR A 703 10.26 -3.98 -10.03
C THR A 703 11.69 -3.53 -10.33
N HIS A 704 12.65 -4.46 -10.35
CA HIS A 704 14.03 -4.15 -10.74
C HIS A 704 14.09 -3.70 -12.22
N GLU A 705 13.45 -4.45 -13.12
CA GLU A 705 13.36 -4.09 -14.53
C GLU A 705 12.63 -2.76 -14.75
N GLN A 706 11.58 -2.50 -13.97
CA GLN A 706 10.83 -1.25 -14.03
C GLN A 706 11.74 -0.05 -13.74
N ALA A 707 12.53 -0.12 -12.67
CA ALA A 707 13.49 0.91 -12.30
C ALA A 707 14.50 1.19 -13.42
N LEU A 708 14.96 0.14 -14.10
CA LEU A 708 15.96 0.24 -15.17
C LEU A 708 15.45 0.98 -16.41
N GLN A 709 14.13 1.07 -16.64
CA GLN A 709 13.54 1.88 -17.72
C GLN A 709 13.91 3.37 -17.61
N TYR A 710 14.08 3.87 -16.37
CA TYR A 710 14.38 5.27 -16.08
C TYR A 710 15.87 5.50 -15.75
N SER A 711 16.66 4.44 -15.77
CA SER A 711 18.05 4.46 -15.35
C SER A 711 18.95 5.15 -16.37
N PRO A 712 19.79 6.13 -15.96
CA PRO A 712 20.69 6.81 -16.89
C PRO A 712 21.81 5.91 -17.41
N ASP A 713 22.38 5.06 -16.57
CA ASP A 713 23.45 4.12 -16.89
C ASP A 713 22.94 2.68 -17.18
N GLY A 714 21.64 2.45 -17.02
CA GLY A 714 21.02 1.13 -17.17
C GLY A 714 21.49 0.12 -16.12
N LYS A 715 21.89 0.60 -14.93
CA LYS A 715 22.29 -0.20 -13.77
C LYS A 715 21.67 0.31 -12.48
N TYR A 716 21.50 1.63 -12.37
CA TYR A 716 20.86 2.25 -11.22
C TYR A 716 19.37 1.87 -11.18
N ALA A 717 18.97 1.19 -10.10
CA ALA A 717 17.61 0.71 -9.86
C ALA A 717 16.95 1.39 -8.63
N GLY A 718 17.38 2.61 -8.29
CA GLY A 718 16.80 3.42 -7.21
C GLY A 718 15.73 4.41 -7.71
N PRO A 719 15.31 5.37 -6.86
CA PRO A 719 14.32 6.39 -7.22
C PRO A 719 14.65 7.15 -8.51
N VAL A 720 13.63 7.51 -9.29
CA VAL A 720 13.74 8.18 -10.59
C VAL A 720 14.67 9.40 -10.50
N THR A 721 15.61 9.49 -11.43
CA THR A 721 16.64 10.54 -11.45
C THR A 721 16.19 11.75 -12.27
N CYS A 722 16.88 12.88 -12.10
CA CYS A 722 16.61 14.09 -12.88
C CYS A 722 16.73 13.86 -14.40
N SER A 723 17.63 12.96 -14.83
CA SER A 723 17.88 12.68 -16.24
C SER A 723 16.79 11.87 -16.93
N ALA A 724 15.82 11.33 -16.19
CA ALA A 724 14.62 10.72 -16.78
C ALA A 724 13.70 11.77 -17.45
N CYS A 725 13.80 13.04 -17.04
CA CYS A 725 12.93 14.12 -17.51
C CYS A 725 13.70 15.34 -18.03
N HIS A 726 14.88 15.65 -17.49
CA HIS A 726 15.65 16.85 -17.81
C HIS A 726 16.97 16.53 -18.50
N THR A 727 17.40 17.38 -19.43
CA THR A 727 18.84 17.47 -19.74
C THR A 727 19.63 17.85 -18.49
N VAL A 728 20.65 17.08 -18.15
CA VAL A 728 21.46 17.25 -16.93
C VAL A 728 22.92 17.56 -17.25
N ASN A 729 23.63 18.21 -16.33
CA ASN A 729 25.08 18.36 -16.41
C ASN A 729 25.81 17.09 -15.94
N LYS A 730 27.15 17.13 -15.88
CA LYS A 730 27.98 15.98 -15.44
C LYS A 730 27.76 15.56 -13.98
N GLN A 731 27.10 16.37 -13.17
CA GLN A 731 26.69 16.03 -11.80
C GLN A 731 25.27 15.46 -11.73
N GLY A 732 24.61 15.21 -12.87
CA GLY A 732 23.24 14.72 -12.89
C GLY A 732 22.20 15.77 -12.47
N VAL A 733 22.59 17.05 -12.42
CA VAL A 733 21.71 18.18 -12.05
C VAL A 733 21.11 18.81 -13.31
N PRO A 734 19.81 19.17 -13.34
CA PRO A 734 19.18 19.83 -14.49
C PRO A 734 19.94 21.08 -14.93
N VAL A 735 20.17 21.24 -16.24
CA VAL A 735 20.92 22.38 -16.79
C VAL A 735 20.23 23.73 -16.55
N GLN A 736 18.94 23.73 -16.22
CA GLN A 736 18.22 24.93 -15.82
C GLN A 736 18.75 25.55 -14.52
N LEU A 737 19.42 24.76 -13.68
CA LEU A 737 20.06 25.25 -12.45
C LEU A 737 21.49 25.77 -12.68
N GLU A 738 22.01 25.73 -13.91
CA GLU A 738 23.32 26.27 -14.24
C GLU A 738 23.44 27.75 -13.85
N GLY A 739 24.59 28.11 -13.26
CA GLY A 739 24.82 29.46 -12.72
C GLY A 739 24.27 29.69 -11.32
N THR A 740 23.58 28.70 -10.73
CA THR A 740 23.22 28.70 -9.31
C THR A 740 24.18 27.82 -8.50
N GLU A 741 24.15 27.95 -7.17
CA GLU A 741 24.94 27.08 -6.28
C GLU A 741 24.50 25.61 -6.32
N TYR A 742 23.26 25.32 -6.73
CA TYR A 742 22.74 23.97 -6.88
C TYR A 742 23.39 23.17 -8.02
N ALA A 743 23.91 23.84 -9.06
CA ALA A 743 24.41 23.20 -10.29
C ALA A 743 25.46 22.11 -10.03
N ASN A 744 26.22 22.21 -8.94
CA ASN A 744 27.33 21.30 -8.62
C ASN A 744 27.01 20.38 -7.42
N ASP A 745 25.73 20.20 -7.08
CA ASP A 745 25.31 19.51 -5.87
C ASP A 745 24.01 18.72 -6.13
N TYR A 746 24.16 17.43 -6.43
CA TYR A 746 23.04 16.56 -6.77
C TYR A 746 22.02 16.50 -5.64
N TRP A 747 22.48 16.24 -4.41
CA TRP A 747 21.60 16.03 -3.27
C TRP A 747 20.91 17.31 -2.78
N ALA A 748 21.58 18.46 -2.85
CA ALA A 748 20.90 19.73 -2.62
C ALA A 748 19.80 19.96 -3.67
N SER A 749 20.04 19.59 -4.93
CA SER A 749 19.04 19.71 -6.00
C SER A 749 17.86 18.74 -5.83
N VAL A 750 18.11 17.51 -5.36
CA VAL A 750 17.04 16.59 -4.94
C VAL A 750 16.22 17.19 -3.80
N THR A 751 16.86 17.83 -2.82
CA THR A 751 16.18 18.51 -1.71
C THR A 751 15.30 19.66 -2.22
N LEU A 752 15.77 20.43 -3.22
CA LEU A 752 14.98 21.48 -3.87
C LEU A 752 13.70 20.92 -4.50
N ALA A 753 13.79 19.80 -5.22
CA ALA A 753 12.63 19.14 -5.82
C ALA A 753 11.59 18.72 -4.76
N HIS A 754 12.05 18.26 -3.59
CA HIS A 754 11.16 17.91 -2.47
C HIS A 754 10.50 19.12 -1.80
N PHE A 755 11.12 20.30 -1.87
CA PHE A 755 10.52 21.55 -1.38
C PHE A 755 9.44 22.11 -2.30
N MET A 756 9.58 21.90 -3.62
CA MET A 756 8.66 22.47 -4.59
C MET A 756 7.22 21.97 -4.38
N ARG A 757 6.28 22.91 -4.45
CA ARG A 757 4.83 22.68 -4.35
C ARG A 757 4.11 22.94 -5.64
N GLU A 758 2.85 22.50 -5.75
CA GLU A 758 1.99 22.84 -6.87
C GLU A 758 1.99 24.36 -7.09
N GLY A 759 2.36 24.77 -8.31
CA GLY A 759 2.57 26.17 -8.70
C GLY A 759 4.05 26.56 -8.79
N ASP A 760 4.95 25.98 -7.99
CA ASP A 760 6.37 26.31 -7.98
C ASP A 760 7.08 25.91 -9.28
N GLN A 761 6.58 24.90 -9.99
CA GLN A 761 7.08 24.51 -11.30
C GLN A 761 6.89 25.60 -12.38
N LYS A 762 6.10 26.64 -12.11
CA LYS A 762 5.89 27.79 -12.99
C LYS A 762 6.82 28.97 -12.69
N LEU A 763 7.61 28.88 -11.61
CA LEU A 763 8.52 29.95 -11.22
C LEU A 763 9.78 29.93 -12.09
N GLU A 764 10.25 31.12 -12.46
CA GLU A 764 11.60 31.30 -12.98
C GLU A 764 12.64 30.81 -11.96
N VAL A 765 13.73 30.19 -12.44
CA VAL A 765 14.76 29.59 -11.58
C VAL A 765 15.29 30.56 -10.53
N LYS A 766 15.49 31.83 -10.88
CA LYS A 766 15.94 32.87 -9.94
C LYS A 766 14.95 33.09 -8.79
N ALA A 767 13.65 33.06 -9.06
CA ALA A 767 12.61 33.17 -8.03
C ALA A 767 12.54 31.89 -7.19
N LEU A 768 12.68 30.73 -7.83
CA LEU A 768 12.67 29.43 -7.16
C LEU A 768 13.82 29.30 -6.15
N VAL A 769 15.06 29.57 -6.55
CA VAL A 769 16.23 29.49 -5.65
C VAL A 769 16.25 30.60 -4.59
N LYS A 770 15.53 31.71 -4.81
CA LYS A 770 15.29 32.71 -3.77
C LYS A 770 14.28 32.20 -2.74
N LYS A 771 13.22 31.53 -3.19
CA LYS A 771 12.20 30.92 -2.32
C LYS A 771 12.79 29.77 -1.49
N TYR A 772 13.65 28.96 -2.11
CA TYR A 772 14.35 27.83 -1.49
C TYR A 772 15.87 28.01 -1.65
N PRO A 773 16.53 28.72 -0.72
CA PRO A 773 17.97 28.99 -0.81
C PRO A 773 18.83 27.72 -0.68
N TYR A 774 19.92 27.65 -1.46
CA TYR A 774 20.89 26.55 -1.46
C TYR A 774 21.43 26.20 -0.06
N LYS A 775 21.70 27.22 0.76
CA LYS A 775 22.16 27.03 2.16
C LYS A 775 21.18 26.19 3.01
N ASN A 776 19.88 26.27 2.74
CA ASN A 776 18.87 25.52 3.48
C ASN A 776 18.91 24.04 3.05
N SER A 777 18.90 23.79 1.73
CA SER A 777 19.00 22.43 1.19
C SER A 777 20.28 21.72 1.63
N THR A 778 21.43 22.40 1.54
CA THR A 778 22.70 21.79 1.96
C THR A 778 22.79 21.53 3.45
N LYS A 779 22.20 22.38 4.29
CA LYS A 779 22.10 22.13 5.74
C LYS A 779 21.32 20.85 5.98
N ILE A 780 20.16 20.70 5.34
CA ILE A 780 19.31 19.51 5.44
C ILE A 780 20.05 18.25 4.99
N VAL A 781 20.73 18.30 3.86
CA VAL A 781 21.54 17.18 3.38
C VAL A 781 22.61 16.83 4.41
N LYS A 782 23.37 17.80 4.94
CA LYS A 782 24.41 17.55 5.95
C LYS A 782 23.85 16.93 7.24
N ASP A 783 22.72 17.43 7.72
CA ASP A 783 22.08 16.95 8.94
C ASP A 783 21.51 15.52 8.78
N GLY A 784 21.11 15.17 7.55
CA GLY A 784 20.49 13.91 7.17
C GLY A 784 21.40 12.86 6.51
N TRP A 785 22.62 13.24 6.12
CA TRP A 785 23.51 12.39 5.32
C TRP A 785 24.06 11.20 6.09
N LYS A 786 24.39 11.42 7.36
CA LYS A 786 24.82 10.39 8.32
C LYS A 786 23.60 9.77 8.98
#